data_AF-A0A9E7KRA1-F1
#
_entry.id   AF-A0A9E7KRA1-F1
#
_cell.length_a   1.000
_cell.length_b   1.000
_cell.length_c   1.000
_cell.angle_alpha   90.00
_cell.angle_beta   90.00
_cell.angle_gamma   90.00
#
_symmetry.space_group_name_H-M   'P 1'
#
loop_
_entity.id
_entity.type
_entity.pdbx_description
1 polymer ?
#
loop_
_entity_poly.entity_id
_entity_poly.type
_entity_poly.pdbx_seq_one_letter_code
_entity_poly.pdbx_strand_id
1 'polypeptide(L)'
;MGIYCCSYDLLRPVLFPFVASLLVVGSSLGRADSDFFDPTRVTQLSWRPRAFLCKGFLSYDECDHLMTLAKDKLEKSMVADNESGKSVMSEVRTSSGMFLEKHQDEVVARIEKRIAAWTFLPEENGEAMQILHYELGEKYEPHFDYFHDQTNQQLGGHRVATVLMYLSNVQKGGETIFPNSEVKLSQLKNDTWSDCAKNGYAVKPEKGDALLFFSLHLDATTDPKSLHGSCPVIEGEKWSATKWIHVRSFDKPEKHRPSEACEDENVLCPQWAAAGECAKNPLYMVGSKDSLGFCRKSCNSVEATKLNTEVFIMRDRNHLPVSHVLLWLAISSILSTVSPVRSHLKPSEVLRHGGHVPGLGHSYGSSPSTAIQHGSYMPHSNKFNILFFGATGDGVADDSKAFKAAWKAACLVPRATIELPSEFKFLVRPITLQGPCMPHLVLQIDGTIVAPSSVAKSNLYQWINIKWLHDFTLQGSGTVDGQGFVVWNISESHHIEKETKYGSSMRPTVIRLYKCYNVTVRNVRIINSPLCHLKFDSSQGVKVKNITISSPKDSPNTDGIHLQNTRDVEIKHSDIGCGDDCVSIQTGCSNVHIHHLRCSPGHGISVGGLGKGSSLACVSNISVNSVTVQNALSGVRIKTWQGGVGSVRNVSFSNVQVVDVDVPIVIDQYYCNRRACRNRTDAVAISEVTYKKISGTYRFRPMNLACSDGMPCTGVALRDIELSPANETQVPREAFCWQSYGESQGLLHPLSLGCLQRPTRLMKAQMKSHNDTCYY
;
A
#
# COMPACT_ATOMS: atom_id res chain seq x y z
N MET A 1 73.19 -41.53 -13.17
CA MET A 1 72.75 -40.27 -13.79
C MET A 1 71.71 -40.61 -14.86
N GLY A 2 70.53 -40.01 -14.92
CA GLY A 2 69.88 -39.09 -13.97
C GLY A 2 68.59 -38.51 -14.57
N ILE A 3 67.42 -38.77 -13.96
CA ILE A 3 66.08 -38.35 -14.43
C ILE A 3 65.16 -38.15 -13.20
N TYR A 4 64.08 -37.35 -13.35
CA TYR A 4 62.80 -37.32 -12.60
C TYR A 4 62.50 -36.26 -11.49
N CYS A 5 61.29 -35.70 -11.63
CA CYS A 5 60.26 -35.31 -10.64
C CYS A 5 60.34 -34.05 -9.73
N CYS A 6 59.27 -33.25 -9.84
CA CYS A 6 58.41 -32.54 -8.85
C CYS A 6 58.90 -32.19 -7.43
N SER A 7 58.60 -30.96 -6.96
CA SER A 7 57.90 -30.69 -5.66
C SER A 7 57.61 -29.20 -5.31
N TYR A 8 56.39 -28.96 -4.79
CA TYR A 8 55.92 -28.04 -3.71
C TYR A 8 56.10 -26.49 -3.67
N ASP A 9 55.15 -25.86 -2.96
CA ASP A 9 54.93 -24.44 -2.66
C ASP A 9 55.78 -23.84 -1.50
N LEU A 10 55.76 -22.50 -1.30
CA LEU A 10 55.15 -21.83 -0.12
C LEU A 10 55.35 -20.27 -0.06
N LEU A 11 54.33 -19.58 0.53
CA LEU A 11 54.35 -18.28 1.27
C LEU A 11 54.70 -16.90 0.60
N ARG A 12 53.65 -16.09 0.30
CA ARG A 12 53.17 -14.83 1.00
C ARG A 12 54.16 -13.87 1.74
N PRO A 13 53.82 -12.58 2.07
CA PRO A 13 52.57 -11.77 1.84
C PRO A 13 52.70 -10.20 1.65
N VAL A 14 51.55 -9.51 1.63
CA VAL A 14 51.15 -8.09 2.01
C VAL A 14 51.51 -6.79 1.23
N LEU A 15 50.48 -5.91 1.25
CA LEU A 15 50.42 -4.43 1.39
C LEU A 15 50.62 -3.48 0.19
N PHE A 16 49.65 -2.55 0.06
CA PHE A 16 49.62 -1.35 -0.79
C PHE A 16 48.99 -0.20 0.03
N PRO A 17 49.59 1.00 0.09
CA PRO A 17 48.98 2.19 0.69
C PRO A 17 48.54 3.26 -0.34
N PHE A 18 47.69 4.19 0.12
CA PHE A 18 47.20 5.37 -0.61
C PHE A 18 48.22 6.53 -0.60
N VAL A 19 48.06 7.52 -1.51
CA VAL A 19 47.64 8.91 -1.19
C VAL A 19 47.36 9.70 -2.49
N ALA A 20 46.51 10.72 -2.40
CA ALA A 20 45.87 11.40 -3.54
C ALA A 20 46.56 12.70 -4.00
N SER A 21 46.07 13.25 -5.11
CA SER A 21 45.78 14.69 -5.23
C SER A 21 44.62 14.94 -6.20
N LEU A 22 43.79 15.94 -5.90
CA LEU A 22 42.69 16.40 -6.74
C LEU A 22 43.19 17.50 -7.69
N LEU A 23 42.54 17.62 -8.85
CA LEU A 23 42.26 18.91 -9.49
C LEU A 23 40.80 18.93 -9.95
N VAL A 24 40.18 20.11 -9.91
CA VAL A 24 38.73 20.29 -10.04
C VAL A 24 38.38 21.17 -11.24
N VAL A 25 37.65 20.60 -12.19
CA VAL A 25 36.75 21.32 -13.13
C VAL A 25 35.52 20.42 -13.35
N GLY A 26 34.27 20.89 -13.36
CA GLY A 26 33.84 22.27 -13.10
C GLY A 26 32.60 22.74 -13.85
N SER A 27 31.73 21.84 -14.37
CA SER A 27 30.44 22.22 -14.95
C SER A 27 29.40 21.11 -14.78
N SER A 28 28.22 21.46 -14.29
CA SER A 28 27.09 20.55 -14.08
C SER A 28 25.91 20.95 -14.95
N LEU A 29 25.41 20.02 -15.77
CA LEU A 29 24.06 20.06 -16.33
C LEU A 29 23.49 18.65 -16.24
N GLY A 30 22.35 18.51 -15.56
CA GLY A 30 21.78 17.21 -15.21
C GLY A 30 21.16 16.52 -16.42
N ARG A 31 21.76 15.43 -16.87
CA ARG A 31 21.12 14.53 -17.84
C ARG A 31 20.12 13.65 -17.10
N ALA A 32 18.83 13.87 -17.34
CA ALA A 32 17.79 13.00 -16.81
C ALA A 32 17.88 11.62 -17.47
N ASP A 33 17.80 10.56 -16.68
CA ASP A 33 17.75 9.18 -17.16
C ASP A 33 16.31 8.86 -17.57
N SER A 34 16.06 8.54 -18.84
CA SER A 34 14.73 8.71 -19.46
C SER A 34 13.67 7.69 -19.05
N ASP A 35 14.11 6.55 -18.53
CA ASP A 35 13.29 5.33 -18.48
C ASP A 35 12.68 5.06 -17.10
N PHE A 36 13.01 5.88 -16.09
CA PHE A 36 12.52 5.69 -14.72
C PHE A 36 11.64 6.87 -14.25
N PHE A 37 10.43 6.56 -13.78
CA PHE A 37 9.57 7.53 -13.10
C PHE A 37 10.05 7.75 -11.66
N ASP A 38 10.60 8.93 -11.37
CA ASP A 38 11.01 9.33 -10.02
C ASP A 38 9.83 9.96 -9.24
N PRO A 39 9.29 9.27 -8.21
CA PRO A 39 8.17 9.77 -7.42
C PRO A 39 8.55 10.90 -6.44
N THR A 40 9.84 11.15 -6.18
CA THR A 40 10.27 12.22 -5.25
C THR A 40 9.98 13.62 -5.80
N ARG A 41 9.80 13.72 -7.12
CA ARG A 41 9.51 14.95 -7.86
C ARG A 41 8.02 15.33 -7.83
N VAL A 42 7.17 14.51 -7.19
CA VAL A 42 5.72 14.72 -7.07
C VAL A 42 5.35 15.51 -5.81
N THR A 43 4.83 16.72 -6.01
CA THR A 43 4.21 17.55 -4.97
C THR A 43 2.69 17.35 -4.99
N GLN A 44 2.10 17.04 -3.84
CA GLN A 44 0.64 17.03 -3.68
C GLN A 44 0.10 18.47 -3.60
N LEU A 45 -0.85 18.83 -4.47
CA LEU A 45 -1.44 20.17 -4.53
C LEU A 45 -2.74 20.28 -3.72
N SER A 46 -3.64 19.29 -3.86
CA SER A 46 -4.94 19.26 -3.17
C SER A 46 -5.41 17.82 -2.96
N TRP A 47 -6.26 17.61 -1.95
CA TRP A 47 -7.00 16.35 -1.75
C TRP A 47 -8.41 16.39 -2.35
N ARG A 48 -8.96 17.59 -2.58
CA ARG A 48 -10.25 17.79 -3.25
C ARG A 48 -10.22 19.03 -4.18
N PRO A 49 -10.10 18.86 -5.50
CA PRO A 49 -9.93 17.57 -6.19
C PRO A 49 -8.58 16.94 -5.82
N ARG A 50 -8.44 15.63 -5.99
CA ARG A 50 -7.13 14.97 -5.83
C ARG A 50 -6.22 15.45 -6.96
N ALA A 51 -5.19 16.24 -6.64
CA ALA A 51 -4.32 16.89 -7.63
C ALA A 51 -2.85 16.89 -7.20
N PHE A 52 -1.94 16.61 -8.14
CA PHE A 52 -0.52 16.39 -7.93
C PHE A 52 0.30 16.99 -9.09
N LEU A 53 1.42 17.65 -8.78
CA LEU A 53 2.38 18.20 -9.74
C LEU A 53 3.66 17.37 -9.71
N CYS A 54 4.06 16.76 -10.81
CA CYS A 54 5.39 16.15 -10.97
C CYS A 54 6.31 17.12 -11.73
N LYS A 55 7.38 17.60 -11.07
CA LYS A 55 8.30 18.57 -11.68
C LYS A 55 9.25 17.94 -12.69
N GLY A 56 9.28 18.45 -13.92
CA GLY A 56 10.09 17.93 -15.03
C GLY A 56 9.81 16.46 -15.37
N PHE A 57 8.54 16.05 -15.35
CA PHE A 57 8.04 14.73 -15.75
C PHE A 57 8.42 14.36 -17.20
N LEU A 58 8.53 15.36 -18.07
CA LEU A 58 9.14 15.25 -19.40
C LEU A 58 10.54 15.89 -19.42
N SER A 59 11.43 15.38 -20.26
CA SER A 59 12.64 16.11 -20.64
C SER A 59 12.29 17.28 -21.58
N TYR A 60 13.22 18.22 -21.77
CA TYR A 60 12.98 19.32 -22.71
C TYR A 60 12.95 18.83 -24.16
N ASP A 61 13.78 17.85 -24.49
CA ASP A 61 13.80 17.18 -25.80
C ASP A 61 12.46 16.46 -26.08
N GLU A 62 11.86 15.82 -25.07
CA GLU A 62 10.53 15.19 -25.16
C GLU A 62 9.43 16.24 -25.41
N CYS A 63 9.49 17.40 -24.75
CA CYS A 63 8.57 18.50 -25.02
C CYS A 63 8.72 19.05 -26.44
N ASP A 64 9.95 19.28 -26.90
CA ASP A 64 10.22 19.83 -28.24
C ASP A 64 9.87 18.83 -29.35
N HIS A 65 10.03 17.52 -29.10
CA HIS A 65 9.54 16.45 -29.98
C HIS A 65 8.01 16.48 -30.11
N LEU A 66 7.27 16.50 -28.98
CA LEU A 66 5.81 16.55 -28.99
C LEU A 66 5.26 17.81 -29.70
N MET A 67 5.89 18.97 -29.52
CA MET A 67 5.54 20.19 -30.27
C MET A 67 5.85 20.04 -31.77
N THR A 68 6.99 19.45 -32.13
CA THR A 68 7.41 19.25 -33.53
C THR A 68 6.46 18.29 -34.27
N LEU A 69 5.99 17.23 -33.63
CA LEU A 69 5.00 16.31 -34.22
C LEU A 69 3.66 16.97 -34.56
N ALA A 70 3.33 18.08 -33.86
CA ALA A 70 2.02 18.72 -33.89
C ALA A 70 1.96 20.06 -34.64
N LYS A 71 3.08 20.78 -34.74
CA LYS A 71 3.13 22.17 -35.21
C LYS A 71 2.37 22.44 -36.51
N ASP A 72 2.54 21.58 -37.50
CA ASP A 72 1.96 21.74 -38.85
C ASP A 72 0.59 21.04 -39.00
N LYS A 73 -0.05 20.64 -37.89
CA LYS A 73 -1.29 19.83 -37.84
C LYS A 73 -2.36 20.38 -36.86
N LEU A 74 -2.15 21.55 -36.28
CA LEU A 74 -3.08 22.14 -35.31
C LEU A 74 -4.36 22.67 -36.00
N GLU A 75 -5.52 22.22 -35.55
CA GLU A 75 -6.83 22.77 -35.92
C GLU A 75 -7.46 23.50 -34.72
N LYS A 76 -8.52 24.30 -34.90
CA LYS A 76 -9.18 24.96 -33.76
C LYS A 76 -9.86 23.94 -32.84
N SER A 77 -9.63 24.06 -31.54
CA SER A 77 -10.06 23.06 -30.56
C SER A 77 -11.57 23.07 -30.36
N MET A 78 -12.15 21.87 -30.41
CA MET A 78 -13.58 21.66 -30.19
C MET A 78 -13.89 21.32 -28.72
N VAL A 79 -15.18 21.38 -28.37
CA VAL A 79 -15.73 20.94 -27.08
C VAL A 79 -16.82 19.89 -27.37
N ALA A 80 -17.02 18.92 -26.46
CA ALA A 80 -18.13 17.98 -26.56
C ALA A 80 -19.43 18.64 -26.08
N ASP A 81 -20.47 18.59 -26.90
CA ASP A 81 -21.82 19.04 -26.54
C ASP A 81 -22.47 18.10 -25.52
N ASN A 82 -23.07 18.65 -24.47
CA ASN A 82 -23.62 17.88 -23.34
C ASN A 82 -24.93 17.15 -23.66
N GLU A 83 -25.67 17.54 -24.70
CA GLU A 83 -26.94 16.91 -25.07
C GLU A 83 -26.78 15.84 -26.16
N SER A 84 -25.92 16.10 -27.16
CA SER A 84 -25.72 15.22 -28.32
C SER A 84 -24.39 14.46 -28.34
N GLY A 85 -23.47 14.76 -27.43
CA GLY A 85 -22.12 14.18 -27.37
C GLY A 85 -21.19 14.60 -28.52
N LYS A 86 -21.64 15.48 -29.43
CA LYS A 86 -20.91 15.86 -30.65
C LYS A 86 -19.84 16.91 -30.40
N SER A 87 -18.78 16.84 -31.20
CA SER A 87 -17.71 17.85 -31.22
C SER A 87 -18.21 19.15 -31.88
N VAL A 88 -18.15 20.27 -31.16
CA VAL A 88 -18.62 21.60 -31.61
C VAL A 88 -17.58 22.69 -31.36
N MET A 89 -17.57 23.72 -32.22
CA MET A 89 -16.78 24.95 -31.98
C MET A 89 -17.39 25.73 -30.81
N SER A 90 -16.57 26.41 -30.01
CA SER A 90 -17.06 27.15 -28.86
C SER A 90 -16.20 28.36 -28.48
N GLU A 91 -16.84 29.47 -28.12
CA GLU A 91 -16.16 30.68 -27.63
C GLU A 91 -15.53 30.48 -26.23
N VAL A 92 -15.89 29.42 -25.50
CA VAL A 92 -15.33 29.12 -24.18
C VAL A 92 -13.99 28.40 -24.21
N ARG A 93 -13.57 27.90 -25.39
CA ARG A 93 -12.28 27.22 -25.63
C ARG A 93 -11.69 27.72 -26.95
N THR A 94 -10.72 28.63 -26.88
CA THR A 94 -10.21 29.29 -28.10
C THR A 94 -8.95 28.66 -28.69
N SER A 95 -8.25 27.79 -27.93
CA SER A 95 -6.98 27.17 -28.33
C SER A 95 -7.03 26.36 -29.64
N SER A 96 -5.87 26.13 -30.23
CA SER A 96 -5.67 25.16 -31.33
C SER A 96 -5.12 23.84 -30.79
N GLY A 97 -5.37 22.71 -31.45
CA GLY A 97 -5.00 21.38 -30.96
C GLY A 97 -5.08 20.25 -31.99
N MET A 98 -4.48 19.10 -31.65
CA MET A 98 -4.54 17.86 -32.44
C MET A 98 -4.25 16.62 -31.56
N PHE A 99 -4.63 15.41 -32.00
CA PHE A 99 -4.40 14.15 -31.28
C PHE A 99 -3.28 13.32 -31.93
N LEU A 100 -2.24 12.97 -31.16
CA LEU A 100 -1.20 12.03 -31.59
C LEU A 100 -1.73 10.59 -31.51
N GLU A 101 -1.29 9.73 -32.45
CA GLU A 101 -1.63 8.31 -32.38
C GLU A 101 -1.01 7.65 -31.14
N LYS A 102 -1.68 6.63 -30.58
CA LYS A 102 -1.12 5.88 -29.44
C LYS A 102 0.13 5.12 -29.90
N HIS A 103 1.20 5.20 -29.12
CA HIS A 103 2.50 4.60 -29.42
C HIS A 103 3.08 4.99 -30.80
N GLN A 104 2.71 6.17 -31.34
CA GLN A 104 3.08 6.66 -32.69
C GLN A 104 4.59 6.60 -33.00
N ASP A 105 5.42 6.83 -31.99
CA ASP A 105 6.86 6.59 -32.00
C ASP A 105 7.34 6.21 -30.59
N GLU A 106 8.63 5.88 -30.45
CA GLU A 106 9.19 5.48 -29.16
C GLU A 106 9.13 6.55 -28.06
N VAL A 107 9.16 7.84 -28.43
CA VAL A 107 9.08 8.95 -27.47
C VAL A 107 7.67 9.01 -26.91
N VAL A 108 6.65 8.99 -27.78
CA VAL A 108 5.24 8.91 -27.38
C VAL A 108 5.00 7.67 -26.53
N ALA A 109 5.48 6.50 -26.96
CA ALA A 109 5.34 5.24 -26.23
C ALA A 109 6.00 5.27 -24.83
N ARG A 110 7.22 5.81 -24.70
CA ARG A 110 7.89 5.98 -23.39
C ARG A 110 7.11 6.91 -22.47
N ILE A 111 6.55 8.01 -23.00
CA ILE A 111 5.75 8.95 -22.21
C ILE A 111 4.43 8.31 -21.75
N GLU A 112 3.73 7.60 -22.64
CA GLU A 112 2.48 6.89 -22.29
C GLU A 112 2.70 5.83 -21.21
N LYS A 113 3.77 5.04 -21.32
CA LYS A 113 4.19 4.09 -20.27
C LYS A 113 4.58 4.78 -18.95
N ARG A 114 5.24 5.94 -19.01
CA ARG A 114 5.57 6.76 -17.82
C ARG A 114 4.30 7.31 -17.15
N ILE A 115 3.27 7.66 -17.93
CA ILE A 115 1.96 8.08 -17.42
C ILE A 115 1.23 6.92 -16.73
N ALA A 116 1.20 5.73 -17.34
CA ALA A 116 0.62 4.54 -16.72
C ALA A 116 1.32 4.19 -15.39
N ALA A 117 2.66 4.23 -15.37
CA ALA A 117 3.47 3.99 -14.17
C ALA A 117 3.23 5.02 -13.04
N TRP A 118 3.03 6.30 -13.36
CA TRP A 118 2.72 7.33 -12.36
C TRP A 118 1.27 7.21 -11.83
N THR A 119 0.32 7.01 -12.73
CA THR A 119 -1.12 7.01 -12.41
C THR A 119 -1.62 5.70 -11.78
N PHE A 120 -0.89 4.60 -11.99
CA PHE A 120 -1.34 3.23 -11.71
C PHE A 120 -2.61 2.83 -12.48
N LEU A 121 -2.83 3.43 -13.65
CA LEU A 121 -3.93 3.10 -14.57
C LEU A 121 -3.37 2.46 -15.86
N PRO A 122 -4.08 1.50 -16.48
CA PRO A 122 -3.56 0.79 -17.66
C PRO A 122 -3.43 1.69 -18.91
N GLU A 123 -2.46 1.38 -19.78
CA GLU A 123 -2.24 2.13 -21.03
C GLU A 123 -3.44 2.03 -21.99
N GLU A 124 -4.16 0.90 -21.97
CA GLU A 124 -5.35 0.65 -22.77
C GLU A 124 -6.59 1.42 -22.31
N ASN A 125 -6.56 2.05 -21.12
CA ASN A 125 -7.59 2.97 -20.64
C ASN A 125 -7.37 4.42 -21.12
N GLY A 126 -6.20 4.74 -21.66
CA GLY A 126 -5.86 6.10 -22.09
C GLY A 126 -6.33 6.44 -23.51
N GLU A 127 -6.94 7.60 -23.69
CA GLU A 127 -7.20 8.19 -25.02
C GLU A 127 -5.90 8.48 -25.79
N ALA A 128 -5.99 8.80 -27.07
CA ALA A 128 -4.92 9.48 -27.80
C ALA A 128 -4.45 10.75 -27.06
N MET A 129 -3.16 11.11 -27.16
CA MET A 129 -2.63 12.28 -26.45
C MET A 129 -2.94 13.57 -27.24
N GLN A 130 -3.68 14.50 -26.65
CA GLN A 130 -4.01 15.77 -27.29
C GLN A 130 -2.92 16.81 -27.06
N ILE A 131 -2.26 17.28 -28.11
CA ILE A 131 -1.37 18.45 -28.07
C ILE A 131 -2.23 19.70 -28.26
N LEU A 132 -1.94 20.76 -27.51
CA LEU A 132 -2.67 22.02 -27.47
C LEU A 132 -1.72 23.22 -27.47
N HIS A 133 -2.13 24.25 -28.19
CA HIS A 133 -1.48 25.56 -28.29
C HIS A 133 -2.48 26.66 -27.94
N TYR A 134 -2.08 27.63 -27.13
CA TYR A 134 -2.85 28.83 -26.80
C TYR A 134 -2.02 30.07 -27.13
N GLU A 135 -2.54 30.90 -28.02
CA GLU A 135 -1.99 32.22 -28.34
C GLU A 135 -2.34 33.27 -27.27
N LEU A 136 -1.88 34.51 -27.47
CA LEU A 136 -2.13 35.64 -26.57
C LEU A 136 -3.64 35.88 -26.36
N GLY A 137 -4.09 35.88 -25.10
CA GLY A 137 -5.49 36.01 -24.72
C GLY A 137 -6.30 34.71 -24.76
N GLU A 138 -5.78 33.64 -25.36
CA GLU A 138 -6.52 32.38 -25.49
C GLU A 138 -6.62 31.61 -24.16
N LYS A 139 -7.75 30.93 -23.98
CA LYS A 139 -8.18 30.33 -22.71
C LYS A 139 -9.03 29.07 -22.91
N TYR A 140 -9.32 28.39 -21.80
CA TYR A 140 -10.41 27.43 -21.71
C TYR A 140 -11.13 27.65 -20.36
N GLU A 141 -12.41 28.01 -20.40
CA GLU A 141 -13.23 28.23 -19.20
C GLU A 141 -13.33 26.98 -18.29
N PRO A 142 -13.68 27.14 -17.00
CA PRO A 142 -13.80 26.02 -16.07
C PRO A 142 -14.84 24.98 -16.49
N HIS A 143 -14.41 23.73 -16.65
CA HIS A 143 -15.19 22.59 -17.10
C HIS A 143 -14.84 21.31 -16.31
N PHE A 144 -15.50 20.20 -16.65
CA PHE A 144 -15.23 18.87 -16.09
C PHE A 144 -14.74 17.91 -17.17
N ASP A 145 -13.88 16.97 -16.78
CA ASP A 145 -13.47 15.86 -17.66
C ASP A 145 -14.38 14.63 -17.56
N TYR A 146 -15.26 14.52 -16.56
CA TYR A 146 -16.28 13.47 -16.57
C TYR A 146 -17.41 13.86 -17.52
N PHE A 147 -17.85 12.92 -18.36
CA PHE A 147 -18.96 13.13 -19.29
C PHE A 147 -20.30 13.29 -18.56
N HIS A 148 -21.18 14.14 -19.10
CA HIS A 148 -22.59 14.23 -18.70
C HIS A 148 -23.51 13.39 -19.59
N ASP A 149 -23.15 13.19 -20.85
CA ASP A 149 -23.91 12.40 -21.82
C ASP A 149 -23.66 10.89 -21.68
N GLN A 150 -24.58 10.05 -22.16
CA GLN A 150 -24.44 8.59 -22.13
C GLN A 150 -23.65 7.99 -23.31
N THR A 151 -23.37 8.77 -24.36
CA THR A 151 -22.74 8.28 -25.59
C THR A 151 -21.23 8.16 -25.41
N ASN A 152 -20.56 9.19 -24.91
CA ASN A 152 -19.15 9.17 -24.58
C ASN A 152 -18.83 8.19 -23.45
N GLN A 153 -19.77 7.98 -22.51
CA GLN A 153 -19.64 6.95 -21.46
C GLN A 153 -19.62 5.50 -21.98
N GLN A 154 -20.05 5.23 -23.22
CA GLN A 154 -19.90 3.90 -23.82
C GLN A 154 -18.42 3.59 -24.14
N LEU A 155 -17.64 4.62 -24.47
CA LEU A 155 -16.20 4.54 -24.74
C LEU A 155 -15.43 4.59 -23.42
N GLY A 156 -15.14 3.43 -22.84
CA GLY A 156 -14.36 3.31 -21.58
C GLY A 156 -15.07 3.78 -20.30
N GLY A 157 -16.19 4.52 -20.37
CA GLY A 157 -16.83 5.16 -19.21
C GLY A 157 -16.33 6.59 -18.99
N HIS A 158 -16.61 7.20 -17.83
CA HIS A 158 -16.04 8.51 -17.49
C HIS A 158 -14.49 8.47 -17.50
N ARG A 159 -13.87 9.58 -17.90
CA ARG A 159 -12.46 9.86 -17.64
C ARG A 159 -12.24 9.94 -16.12
N VAL A 160 -11.48 9.01 -15.55
CA VAL A 160 -11.20 8.93 -14.10
C VAL A 160 -10.07 9.87 -13.69
N ALA A 161 -9.11 10.09 -14.59
CA ALA A 161 -7.93 10.90 -14.35
C ALA A 161 -7.47 11.59 -15.64
N THR A 162 -6.83 12.74 -15.44
CA THR A 162 -6.24 13.57 -16.51
C THR A 162 -4.82 13.91 -16.13
N VAL A 163 -3.89 13.70 -17.07
CA VAL A 163 -2.49 14.18 -16.97
C VAL A 163 -2.28 15.28 -17.99
N LEU A 164 -2.07 16.50 -17.50
CA LEU A 164 -1.76 17.70 -18.29
C LEU A 164 -0.28 18.03 -18.15
N MET A 165 0.49 17.83 -19.21
CA MET A 165 1.92 18.14 -19.31
C MET A 165 2.12 19.51 -19.95
N TYR A 166 3.05 20.32 -19.45
CA TYR A 166 3.40 21.62 -20.03
C TYR A 166 4.63 21.49 -20.94
N LEU A 167 4.51 21.92 -22.19
CA LEU A 167 5.57 21.82 -23.20
C LEU A 167 6.32 23.16 -23.40
N SER A 168 5.73 24.28 -22.98
CA SER A 168 6.38 25.60 -22.90
C SER A 168 6.35 26.16 -21.48
N ASN A 169 7.22 27.14 -21.22
CA ASN A 169 7.08 28.08 -20.12
C ASN A 169 6.17 29.24 -20.58
N VAL A 170 5.35 29.79 -19.69
CA VAL A 170 4.60 31.04 -19.97
C VAL A 170 5.03 32.12 -18.98
N GLN A 171 5.37 33.30 -19.49
CA GLN A 171 5.86 34.44 -18.71
C GLN A 171 4.76 34.96 -17.78
N LYS A 172 3.53 35.12 -18.30
CA LYS A 172 2.37 35.58 -17.52
C LYS A 172 1.07 34.99 -18.05
N GLY A 173 0.19 34.58 -17.13
CA GLY A 173 -1.06 33.91 -17.49
C GLY A 173 -0.87 32.43 -17.81
N GLY A 174 -1.84 31.85 -18.54
CA GLY A 174 -1.80 30.45 -18.95
C GLY A 174 -1.94 29.43 -17.82
N GLU A 175 -2.25 29.84 -16.59
CA GLU A 175 -2.28 28.93 -15.43
C GLU A 175 -3.45 27.96 -15.51
N THR A 176 -3.23 26.70 -15.10
CA THR A 176 -4.32 25.73 -14.96
C THR A 176 -4.96 25.91 -13.58
N ILE A 177 -6.24 26.28 -13.54
CA ILE A 177 -6.96 26.71 -12.34
C ILE A 177 -7.99 25.67 -11.90
N PHE A 178 -8.16 25.50 -10.59
CA PHE A 178 -9.22 24.74 -9.92
C PHE A 178 -10.05 25.67 -9.00
N PRO A 179 -11.14 26.30 -9.50
CA PRO A 179 -11.95 27.26 -8.73
C PRO A 179 -12.66 26.65 -7.50
N ASN A 180 -12.91 25.34 -7.53
CA ASN A 180 -13.61 24.60 -6.48
C ASN A 180 -12.68 23.86 -5.49
N SER A 181 -11.36 24.01 -5.64
CA SER A 181 -10.38 23.34 -4.77
C SER A 181 -10.53 23.79 -3.31
N GLU A 182 -10.47 22.84 -2.36
CA GLU A 182 -10.62 23.14 -0.93
C GLU A 182 -9.48 24.01 -0.36
N VAL A 183 -8.36 24.10 -1.07
CA VAL A 183 -7.17 24.92 -0.74
C VAL A 183 -7.07 26.20 -1.57
N LYS A 184 -8.13 26.64 -2.26
CA LYS A 184 -8.05 27.75 -3.26
C LYS A 184 -7.50 29.11 -2.79
N LEU A 185 -7.45 29.37 -1.49
CA LEU A 185 -6.88 30.59 -0.89
C LEU A 185 -5.51 30.36 -0.20
N SER A 186 -4.90 29.17 -0.31
CA SER A 186 -3.62 28.86 0.37
C SER A 186 -2.38 29.41 -0.35
N GLN A 187 -2.50 29.72 -1.63
CA GLN A 187 -1.39 30.22 -2.45
C GLN A 187 -1.29 31.74 -2.34
N LEU A 188 -0.14 32.23 -1.85
CA LEU A 188 0.25 33.63 -2.00
C LEU A 188 0.53 33.92 -3.48
N LYS A 189 -0.17 34.88 -4.06
CA LYS A 189 -0.08 35.25 -5.48
C LYS A 189 0.41 36.69 -5.60
N ASN A 190 1.56 36.86 -6.24
CA ASN A 190 2.12 38.16 -6.62
C ASN A 190 1.65 38.58 -8.02
N ASP A 191 2.16 39.70 -8.53
CA ASP A 191 1.72 40.35 -9.77
C ASP A 191 2.06 39.57 -11.07
N THR A 192 2.74 38.42 -10.93
CA THR A 192 3.02 37.48 -12.03
C THR A 192 1.91 36.45 -12.27
N TRP A 193 0.84 36.47 -11.47
CA TRP A 193 -0.34 35.63 -11.65
C TRP A 193 -1.48 36.40 -12.34
N SER A 194 -2.25 35.74 -13.20
CA SER A 194 -3.44 36.30 -13.83
C SER A 194 -4.58 36.56 -12.83
N ASP A 195 -5.48 37.50 -13.14
CA ASP A 195 -6.69 37.73 -12.34
C ASP A 195 -7.65 36.53 -12.34
N CYS A 196 -7.62 35.73 -13.40
CA CYS A 196 -8.24 34.39 -13.43
C CYS A 196 -7.67 33.53 -12.29
N ALA A 197 -6.34 33.33 -12.28
CA ALA A 197 -5.66 32.46 -11.32
C ALA A 197 -5.88 32.86 -9.85
N LYS A 198 -6.17 34.14 -9.56
CA LYS A 198 -6.50 34.60 -8.20
C LYS A 198 -7.69 33.87 -7.58
N ASN A 199 -8.70 33.47 -8.37
CA ASN A 199 -9.99 32.95 -7.90
C ASN A 199 -10.07 31.42 -7.66
N GLY A 200 -8.95 30.69 -7.77
CA GLY A 200 -8.89 29.24 -7.55
C GLY A 200 -7.53 28.79 -7.01
N TYR A 201 -7.32 27.49 -6.76
CA TYR A 201 -5.94 26.98 -6.67
C TYR A 201 -5.40 26.86 -8.10
N ALA A 202 -4.23 27.40 -8.39
CA ALA A 202 -3.72 27.49 -9.77
C ALA A 202 -2.29 26.97 -9.91
N VAL A 203 -1.97 26.42 -11.08
CA VAL A 203 -0.67 25.82 -11.40
C VAL A 203 -0.10 26.57 -12.60
N LYS A 204 1.12 27.11 -12.46
CA LYS A 204 1.82 27.75 -13.57
C LYS A 204 2.35 26.71 -14.56
N PRO A 205 2.35 27.01 -15.87
CA PRO A 205 3.02 26.19 -16.87
C PRO A 205 4.54 26.40 -16.82
N GLU A 206 5.25 25.41 -16.28
CA GLU A 206 6.72 25.29 -16.35
C GLU A 206 7.05 24.15 -17.31
N LYS A 207 7.91 24.37 -18.32
CA LYS A 207 8.23 23.37 -19.35
C LYS A 207 8.75 22.08 -18.69
N GLY A 208 8.16 20.96 -19.07
CA GLY A 208 8.46 19.62 -18.56
C GLY A 208 7.64 19.20 -17.35
N ASP A 209 6.99 20.11 -16.62
CA ASP A 209 6.12 19.75 -15.49
C ASP A 209 4.83 19.06 -15.96
N ALA A 210 4.30 18.14 -15.15
CA ALA A 210 3.03 17.48 -15.40
C ALA A 210 2.09 17.55 -14.19
N LEU A 211 0.82 17.81 -14.46
CA LEU A 211 -0.26 17.94 -13.50
C LEU A 211 -1.24 16.77 -13.65
N LEU A 212 -1.26 15.87 -12.67
CA LEU A 212 -2.22 14.79 -12.54
C LEU A 212 -3.37 15.23 -11.64
N PHE A 213 -4.62 15.13 -12.12
CA PHE A 213 -5.81 15.29 -11.29
C PHE A 213 -6.86 14.22 -11.60
N PHE A 214 -7.79 14.01 -10.66
CA PHE A 214 -8.84 13.01 -10.77
C PHE A 214 -10.23 13.66 -10.85
N SER A 215 -11.01 13.22 -11.82
CA SER A 215 -12.39 13.66 -12.07
C SER A 215 -13.42 12.90 -11.21
N LEU A 216 -13.03 11.76 -10.64
CA LEU A 216 -13.87 10.90 -9.81
C LEU A 216 -13.36 10.74 -8.37
N HIS A 217 -14.28 10.50 -7.45
CA HIS A 217 -14.03 9.97 -6.11
C HIS A 217 -13.59 8.48 -6.15
N LEU A 218 -13.17 7.93 -5.01
CA LEU A 218 -12.68 6.54 -4.91
C LEU A 218 -13.78 5.47 -4.96
N ASP A 219 -15.04 5.88 -4.89
CA ASP A 219 -16.26 5.08 -5.11
C ASP A 219 -16.77 5.19 -6.57
N ALA A 220 -15.96 5.75 -7.46
CA ALA A 220 -16.27 6.06 -8.86
C ALA A 220 -17.39 7.09 -9.10
N THR A 221 -17.89 7.77 -8.06
CA THR A 221 -18.80 8.92 -8.26
C THR A 221 -18.04 10.16 -8.78
N THR A 222 -18.72 11.07 -9.45
CA THR A 222 -18.12 12.27 -10.03
C THR A 222 -17.72 13.29 -8.95
N ASP A 223 -16.54 13.91 -9.09
CA ASP A 223 -16.03 14.90 -8.13
C ASP A 223 -16.32 16.33 -8.62
N PRO A 224 -17.34 17.05 -8.12
CA PRO A 224 -17.67 18.41 -8.57
C PRO A 224 -16.62 19.45 -8.16
N LYS A 225 -15.56 19.07 -7.41
CA LYS A 225 -14.40 19.93 -7.17
C LYS A 225 -13.32 19.78 -8.25
N SER A 226 -13.41 18.79 -9.13
CA SER A 226 -12.55 18.64 -10.33
C SER A 226 -12.79 19.68 -11.42
N LEU A 227 -13.72 20.62 -11.20
CA LEU A 227 -13.92 21.79 -12.05
C LEU A 227 -12.60 22.53 -12.23
N HIS A 228 -12.13 22.60 -13.47
CA HIS A 228 -10.82 23.16 -13.81
C HIS A 228 -10.82 23.85 -15.18
N GLY A 229 -9.89 24.77 -15.41
CA GLY A 229 -9.76 25.47 -16.70
C GLY A 229 -8.34 25.96 -16.96
N SER A 230 -8.13 26.59 -18.12
CA SER A 230 -6.88 27.26 -18.48
C SER A 230 -7.11 28.77 -18.53
N CYS A 231 -6.48 29.50 -17.61
CA CYS A 231 -6.50 30.95 -17.59
C CYS A 231 -5.91 31.55 -18.89
N PRO A 232 -6.31 32.77 -19.28
CA PRO A 232 -5.79 33.43 -20.47
C PRO A 232 -4.27 33.55 -20.45
N VAL A 233 -3.61 33.32 -21.58
CA VAL A 233 -2.21 33.72 -21.78
C VAL A 233 -2.13 35.25 -21.83
N ILE A 234 -1.23 35.85 -21.05
CA ILE A 234 -1.05 37.31 -20.96
C ILE A 234 0.31 37.74 -21.55
N GLU A 235 1.32 36.87 -21.45
CA GLU A 235 2.64 37.09 -22.02
C GLU A 235 3.29 35.74 -22.31
N GLY A 236 3.75 35.53 -23.55
CA GLY A 236 4.26 34.25 -24.06
C GLY A 236 3.23 33.46 -24.88
N GLU A 237 3.46 32.15 -24.99
CA GLU A 237 2.56 31.18 -25.64
C GLU A 237 2.52 29.88 -24.80
N LYS A 238 1.34 29.25 -24.68
CA LYS A 238 1.20 28.00 -23.91
C LYS A 238 1.09 26.81 -24.83
N TRP A 239 2.07 25.91 -24.76
CA TRP A 239 1.98 24.56 -25.31
C TRP A 239 1.77 23.55 -24.17
N SER A 240 0.86 22.60 -24.39
CA SER A 240 0.55 21.55 -23.40
C SER A 240 0.09 20.26 -24.07
N ALA A 241 0.35 19.12 -23.44
CA ALA A 241 -0.14 17.81 -23.86
C ALA A 241 -1.08 17.22 -22.80
N THR A 242 -2.28 16.82 -23.20
CA THR A 242 -3.29 16.23 -22.31
C THR A 242 -3.46 14.74 -22.62
N LYS A 243 -3.38 13.90 -21.59
CA LYS A 243 -3.70 12.47 -21.65
C LYS A 243 -4.86 12.19 -20.69
N TRP A 244 -6.03 11.88 -21.26
CA TRP A 244 -7.20 11.43 -20.52
C TRP A 244 -7.20 9.92 -20.34
N ILE A 245 -7.69 9.44 -19.19
CA ILE A 245 -7.68 8.01 -18.84
C ILE A 245 -9.07 7.63 -18.29
N HIS A 246 -9.68 6.57 -18.83
CA HIS A 246 -11.03 6.11 -18.51
C HIS A 246 -11.06 5.06 -17.40
N VAL A 247 -12.26 4.76 -16.88
CA VAL A 247 -12.48 3.67 -15.90
C VAL A 247 -12.33 2.26 -16.48
N ARG A 248 -12.49 2.09 -17.80
CA ARG A 248 -12.26 0.85 -18.56
C ARG A 248 -11.42 1.14 -19.81
N SER A 249 -11.05 0.11 -20.57
CA SER A 249 -10.31 0.27 -21.82
C SER A 249 -11.05 1.18 -22.82
N PHE A 250 -10.30 2.06 -23.46
CA PHE A 250 -10.76 2.95 -24.53
C PHE A 250 -10.53 2.31 -25.92
N ASP A 251 -9.44 1.56 -26.08
CA ASP A 251 -9.03 0.94 -27.35
C ASP A 251 -9.98 -0.17 -27.85
N LYS A 252 -10.81 -0.70 -26.95
CA LYS A 252 -11.85 -1.71 -27.25
C LYS A 252 -13.24 -1.16 -26.90
N PRO A 253 -13.85 -0.36 -27.79
CA PRO A 253 -15.26 0.01 -27.67
C PRO A 253 -16.13 -1.20 -27.99
N GLU A 254 -16.34 -2.08 -27.01
CA GLU A 254 -17.26 -3.20 -27.15
C GLU A 254 -18.68 -2.70 -27.39
N LYS A 255 -19.11 -2.82 -28.66
CA LYS A 255 -20.50 -2.64 -29.07
C LYS A 255 -21.33 -3.81 -28.55
N HIS A 256 -21.60 -3.83 -27.24
CA HIS A 256 -22.49 -4.81 -26.63
C HIS A 256 -23.88 -4.72 -27.26
N ARG A 257 -24.12 -5.55 -28.28
CA ARG A 257 -25.36 -6.31 -28.29
C ARG A 257 -25.20 -7.31 -27.15
N PRO A 258 -25.93 -7.19 -26.02
CA PRO A 258 -25.82 -8.16 -24.95
C PRO A 258 -26.20 -9.52 -25.51
N SER A 259 -25.28 -10.48 -25.41
CA SER A 259 -25.62 -11.87 -25.68
C SER A 259 -26.63 -12.33 -24.61
N GLU A 260 -27.77 -12.86 -25.04
CA GLU A 260 -28.71 -13.53 -24.14
C GLU A 260 -28.11 -14.82 -23.56
N ALA A 261 -27.05 -15.36 -24.20
CA ALA A 261 -26.25 -16.41 -23.60
C ALA A 261 -25.49 -15.89 -22.37
N CYS A 262 -25.43 -16.72 -21.34
CA CYS A 262 -24.65 -16.42 -20.15
C CYS A 262 -23.17 -16.73 -20.44
N GLU A 263 -22.39 -15.67 -20.69
CA GLU A 263 -20.97 -15.74 -21.06
C GLU A 263 -20.11 -14.88 -20.13
N ASP A 264 -18.79 -14.98 -20.30
CA ASP A 264 -17.78 -14.17 -19.61
C ASP A 264 -17.09 -13.29 -20.65
N GLU A 265 -17.19 -11.98 -20.50
CA GLU A 265 -16.66 -10.98 -21.43
C GLU A 265 -15.20 -10.61 -21.08
N ASN A 266 -14.64 -11.18 -20.01
CA ASN A 266 -13.23 -11.05 -19.65
C ASN A 266 -12.59 -12.40 -19.27
N VAL A 267 -11.38 -12.67 -19.78
CA VAL A 267 -10.62 -13.91 -19.52
C VAL A 267 -10.26 -14.13 -18.05
N LEU A 268 -10.31 -13.09 -17.22
CA LEU A 268 -10.06 -13.16 -15.77
C LEU A 268 -11.34 -13.41 -14.95
N CYS A 269 -12.53 -13.40 -15.55
CA CYS A 269 -13.79 -13.68 -14.86
C CYS A 269 -13.79 -14.97 -14.01
N PRO A 270 -13.21 -16.11 -14.46
CA PRO A 270 -13.12 -17.31 -13.63
C PRO A 270 -12.26 -17.12 -12.37
N GLN A 271 -11.22 -16.29 -12.47
CA GLN A 271 -10.30 -16.00 -11.36
C GLN A 271 -10.94 -15.04 -10.35
N TRP A 272 -11.62 -13.99 -10.85
CA TRP A 272 -12.36 -13.05 -10.01
C TRP A 272 -13.56 -13.71 -9.33
N ALA A 273 -14.28 -14.60 -10.02
CA ALA A 273 -15.33 -15.41 -9.42
C ALA A 273 -14.79 -16.34 -8.31
N ALA A 274 -13.68 -17.04 -8.58
CA ALA A 274 -13.01 -17.88 -7.57
C ALA A 274 -12.42 -17.06 -6.40
N ALA A 275 -12.11 -15.78 -6.60
CA ALA A 275 -11.74 -14.85 -5.52
C ALA A 275 -12.94 -14.33 -4.72
N GLY A 276 -14.17 -14.62 -5.14
CA GLY A 276 -15.42 -14.18 -4.49
C GLY A 276 -15.94 -12.82 -4.96
N GLU A 277 -15.43 -12.27 -6.07
CA GLU A 277 -15.84 -10.95 -6.56
C GLU A 277 -17.32 -10.92 -7.01
N CYS A 278 -17.92 -12.06 -7.36
CA CYS A 278 -19.36 -12.17 -7.62
C CYS A 278 -20.23 -11.63 -6.47
N ALA A 279 -19.74 -11.68 -5.22
CA ALA A 279 -20.44 -11.16 -4.04
C ALA A 279 -19.91 -9.80 -3.55
N LYS A 280 -18.65 -9.44 -3.86
CA LYS A 280 -18.02 -8.18 -3.43
C LYS A 280 -18.21 -7.04 -4.43
N ASN A 281 -18.22 -7.36 -5.73
CA ASN A 281 -18.42 -6.47 -6.85
C ASN A 281 -19.55 -7.01 -7.76
N PRO A 282 -20.77 -7.20 -7.22
CA PRO A 282 -21.87 -7.84 -7.96
C PRO A 282 -22.28 -7.03 -9.20
N LEU A 283 -22.16 -5.70 -9.18
CA LEU A 283 -22.52 -4.84 -10.32
C LEU A 283 -21.67 -5.11 -11.57
N TYR A 284 -20.35 -5.25 -11.42
CA TYR A 284 -19.47 -5.60 -12.53
C TYR A 284 -19.57 -7.09 -12.88
N MET A 285 -19.61 -7.96 -11.87
CA MET A 285 -19.47 -9.40 -12.07
C MET A 285 -20.76 -10.08 -12.54
N VAL A 286 -21.92 -9.66 -12.01
CA VAL A 286 -23.24 -10.29 -12.23
C VAL A 286 -24.21 -9.32 -12.94
N GLY A 287 -24.20 -8.04 -12.55
CA GLY A 287 -25.07 -7.00 -13.08
C GLY A 287 -26.05 -6.43 -12.05
N SER A 288 -27.02 -5.67 -12.55
CA SER A 288 -28.20 -5.16 -11.85
C SER A 288 -29.48 -5.71 -12.50
N LYS A 289 -30.66 -5.13 -12.21
CA LYS A 289 -31.88 -5.41 -12.97
C LYS A 289 -31.86 -4.80 -14.38
N ASP A 290 -31.10 -3.73 -14.55
CA ASP A 290 -31.17 -2.81 -15.70
C ASP A 290 -29.88 -2.85 -16.54
N SER A 291 -28.87 -3.64 -16.09
CA SER A 291 -27.58 -3.83 -16.75
C SER A 291 -27.04 -5.23 -16.47
N LEU A 292 -26.43 -5.88 -17.47
CA LEU A 292 -25.85 -7.20 -17.34
C LEU A 292 -24.37 -7.10 -16.93
N GLY A 293 -23.89 -8.03 -16.09
CA GLY A 293 -22.49 -8.09 -15.68
C GLY A 293 -21.59 -8.78 -16.71
N PHE A 294 -20.29 -8.49 -16.61
CA PHE A 294 -19.24 -8.95 -17.52
C PHE A 294 -18.78 -10.40 -17.23
N CYS A 295 -19.13 -10.97 -16.07
CA CYS A 295 -18.64 -12.27 -15.60
C CYS A 295 -19.76 -13.23 -15.15
N ARG A 296 -20.94 -13.11 -15.78
CA ARG A 296 -22.18 -13.81 -15.37
C ARG A 296 -22.02 -15.33 -15.37
N LYS A 297 -21.29 -15.88 -16.34
CA LYS A 297 -21.04 -17.31 -16.49
C LYS A 297 -20.14 -17.85 -15.38
N SER A 298 -19.00 -17.20 -15.13
CA SER A 298 -18.11 -17.56 -14.02
C SER A 298 -18.76 -17.39 -12.64
N CYS A 299 -19.73 -16.47 -12.51
CA CYS A 299 -20.54 -16.31 -11.31
C CYS A 299 -21.75 -17.24 -11.21
N ASN A 300 -21.97 -18.15 -12.17
CA ASN A 300 -23.14 -19.03 -12.25
C ASN A 300 -24.50 -18.30 -12.14
N SER A 301 -24.58 -17.03 -12.56
CA SER A 301 -25.78 -16.20 -12.43
C SER A 301 -26.77 -16.44 -13.58
N VAL A 302 -27.12 -17.71 -13.82
CA VAL A 302 -27.84 -18.19 -15.03
C VAL A 302 -29.36 -18.25 -14.85
N GLU A 303 -29.93 -17.56 -13.86
CA GLU A 303 -31.39 -17.60 -13.63
C GLU A 303 -31.92 -16.35 -12.90
N ALA A 304 -32.45 -15.38 -13.67
CA ALA A 304 -33.17 -14.21 -13.14
C ALA A 304 -34.20 -13.57 -14.10
N THR A 305 -34.28 -14.00 -15.36
CA THR A 305 -35.04 -13.31 -16.43
C THR A 305 -35.96 -14.22 -17.25
N LYS A 306 -36.57 -15.23 -16.61
CA LYS A 306 -37.69 -16.01 -17.20
C LYS A 306 -38.92 -16.03 -16.28
N LEU A 307 -39.49 -14.85 -16.05
CA LEU A 307 -40.85 -14.66 -15.54
C LEU A 307 -41.34 -13.25 -15.93
N ASN A 308 -42.49 -13.19 -16.62
CA ASN A 308 -43.22 -12.00 -17.10
C ASN A 308 -42.98 -11.51 -18.55
N THR A 309 -43.31 -12.34 -19.55
CA THR A 309 -44.05 -11.87 -20.75
C THR A 309 -44.90 -13.01 -21.29
N GLU A 310 -46.07 -12.68 -21.85
CA GLU A 310 -47.18 -13.58 -22.22
C GLU A 310 -47.82 -14.31 -21.01
N VAL A 311 -49.14 -14.44 -20.88
CA VAL A 311 -50.24 -14.17 -21.84
C VAL A 311 -51.21 -13.12 -21.28
N PHE A 312 -51.65 -12.19 -22.13
CA PHE A 312 -52.86 -11.40 -21.87
C PHE A 312 -53.65 -11.22 -23.17
N ILE A 313 -54.52 -12.18 -23.51
CA ILE A 313 -55.61 -12.05 -24.50
C ILE A 313 -56.54 -13.27 -24.39
N MET A 314 -57.86 -13.01 -24.27
CA MET A 314 -58.97 -13.99 -24.40
C MET A 314 -58.99 -15.21 -23.44
N ARG A 315 -60.13 -15.87 -23.17
CA ARG A 315 -61.54 -15.45 -22.95
C ARG A 315 -62.27 -16.69 -22.39
N ASP A 316 -63.42 -16.49 -21.75
CA ASP A 316 -64.46 -17.51 -21.48
C ASP A 316 -64.16 -18.72 -20.55
N ARG A 317 -65.07 -18.86 -19.56
CA ARG A 317 -65.75 -20.10 -19.11
C ARG A 317 -65.03 -21.15 -18.23
N ASN A 318 -65.51 -21.14 -16.99
CA ASN A 318 -66.28 -22.23 -16.35
C ASN A 318 -65.59 -23.24 -15.39
N HIS A 319 -66.30 -23.44 -14.26
CA HIS A 319 -66.45 -24.66 -13.47
C HIS A 319 -65.22 -25.30 -12.76
N LEU A 320 -65.04 -24.88 -11.48
CA LEU A 320 -65.29 -25.71 -10.28
C LEU A 320 -65.93 -27.10 -10.54
N PRO A 321 -65.64 -28.18 -9.76
CA PRO A 321 -65.91 -28.13 -8.30
C PRO A 321 -65.16 -29.12 -7.35
N VAL A 322 -65.30 -28.89 -6.02
CA VAL A 322 -65.05 -29.77 -4.81
C VAL A 322 -63.74 -30.62 -4.74
N SER A 323 -63.14 -30.94 -3.59
CA SER A 323 -63.41 -30.79 -2.13
C SER A 323 -62.04 -30.74 -1.39
N HIS A 324 -61.78 -30.90 -0.08
CA HIS A 324 -62.46 -31.03 1.23
C HIS A 324 -61.34 -30.81 2.32
N VAL A 325 -61.53 -30.56 3.62
CA VAL A 325 -62.68 -30.27 4.51
C VAL A 325 -62.15 -29.54 5.78
N LEU A 326 -63.05 -28.96 6.60
CA LEU A 326 -62.95 -28.52 8.04
C LEU A 326 -61.56 -28.41 8.73
N LEU A 327 -61.24 -27.32 9.45
CA LEU A 327 -61.93 -26.95 10.71
C LEU A 327 -61.87 -25.45 11.10
N TRP A 328 -63.04 -24.80 11.08
CA TRP A 328 -63.62 -23.88 12.10
C TRP A 328 -62.68 -23.03 12.99
N LEU A 329 -62.67 -21.70 12.83
CA LEU A 329 -63.50 -20.66 13.53
C LEU A 329 -62.76 -20.00 14.74
N ALA A 330 -63.03 -18.75 15.17
CA ALA A 330 -63.95 -17.70 14.70
C ALA A 330 -63.62 -16.29 15.27
N ILE A 331 -64.17 -15.24 14.62
CA ILE A 331 -64.70 -13.97 15.19
C ILE A 331 -63.70 -13.06 15.96
N SER A 332 -63.35 -11.83 15.51
CA SER A 332 -64.12 -10.56 15.50
C SER A 332 -64.51 -10.02 16.90
N SER A 333 -64.70 -8.72 17.17
CA SER A 333 -64.32 -7.45 16.50
C SER A 333 -64.74 -6.27 17.39
N ILE A 334 -63.95 -5.19 17.49
CA ILE A 334 -64.42 -3.85 17.90
C ILE A 334 -63.80 -2.81 16.95
N LEU A 335 -64.56 -1.76 16.64
CA LEU A 335 -64.29 -0.79 15.57
C LEU A 335 -64.40 0.64 16.12
N SER A 336 -63.55 1.55 15.64
CA SER A 336 -63.68 3.04 15.76
C SER A 336 -63.55 3.62 17.20
N THR A 337 -63.25 4.91 17.44
CA THR A 337 -63.50 6.14 16.67
C THR A 337 -62.46 7.27 16.90
N VAL A 338 -62.26 8.08 15.84
CA VAL A 338 -62.03 9.56 15.85
C VAL A 338 -60.69 10.11 16.38
N SER A 339 -60.37 11.34 15.95
CA SER A 339 -59.04 11.96 16.00
C SER A 339 -58.99 13.27 16.86
N PRO A 340 -58.21 14.32 16.53
CA PRO A 340 -57.17 14.81 17.44
C PRO A 340 -57.57 16.03 18.30
N VAL A 341 -56.80 16.30 19.36
CA VAL A 341 -56.87 17.55 20.13
C VAL A 341 -55.64 18.41 19.87
N ARG A 342 -55.85 19.73 19.76
CA ARG A 342 -54.83 20.76 19.47
C ARG A 342 -55.05 21.95 20.39
N SER A 343 -54.02 22.37 21.13
CA SER A 343 -54.03 23.62 21.90
C SER A 343 -52.63 24.12 22.23
N HIS A 344 -52.41 25.42 22.51
CA HIS A 344 -52.82 26.63 21.78
C HIS A 344 -52.12 27.86 22.41
N LEU A 345 -51.48 28.73 21.60
CA LEU A 345 -51.18 30.16 21.89
C LEU A 345 -50.12 30.45 23.01
N LYS A 346 -49.42 31.59 23.07
CA LYS A 346 -49.00 32.63 22.09
C LYS A 346 -47.80 33.45 22.66
N PRO A 347 -47.07 34.24 21.84
CA PRO A 347 -46.01 35.17 22.29
C PRO A 347 -46.41 36.67 22.18
N SER A 348 -45.71 37.54 22.92
CA SER A 348 -45.73 39.03 22.87
C SER A 348 -44.86 39.60 24.01
N GLU A 349 -44.35 40.85 24.05
CA GLU A 349 -43.77 41.73 23.02
C GLU A 349 -43.00 42.89 23.73
N VAL A 350 -42.38 43.80 22.97
CA VAL A 350 -41.51 44.90 23.42
C VAL A 350 -42.26 46.04 24.16
N LEU A 351 -41.61 46.71 25.13
CA LEU A 351 -41.84 48.15 25.42
C LEU A 351 -40.57 48.87 25.95
N ARG A 352 -40.61 50.21 26.03
CA ARG A 352 -39.45 51.14 26.15
C ARG A 352 -39.56 52.12 27.34
N HIS A 353 -38.48 52.90 27.54
CA HIS A 353 -38.29 54.06 28.47
C HIS A 353 -37.96 53.70 29.95
N GLY A 354 -37.13 54.44 30.71
CA GLY A 354 -36.13 55.46 30.35
C GLY A 354 -36.00 56.64 31.34
N GLY A 355 -34.80 56.91 31.91
CA GLY A 355 -34.51 58.16 32.65
C GLY A 355 -33.36 58.14 33.70
N HIS A 356 -32.40 59.06 33.56
CA HIS A 356 -31.50 59.77 34.52
C HIS A 356 -31.17 59.17 35.93
N VAL A 357 -29.92 59.01 36.40
CA VAL A 357 -28.83 60.00 36.74
C VAL A 357 -29.18 60.87 37.98
N PRO A 358 -28.30 61.11 39.00
CA PRO A 358 -26.80 61.06 39.09
C PRO A 358 -26.24 60.14 40.22
N GLY A 359 -24.93 60.05 40.57
CA GLY A 359 -23.68 60.59 40.01
C GLY A 359 -22.46 60.50 40.99
N LEU A 360 -21.29 61.02 40.58
CA LEU A 360 -19.97 61.07 41.28
C LEU A 360 -19.18 59.74 41.40
N GLY A 361 -17.87 59.66 41.10
CA GLY A 361 -17.00 60.65 40.41
C GLY A 361 -15.49 60.27 40.34
N HIS A 362 -14.82 60.71 39.26
CA HIS A 362 -13.35 60.78 39.01
C HIS A 362 -12.52 59.46 39.02
N SER A 363 -11.40 59.33 38.29
CA SER A 363 -10.50 60.35 37.70
C SER A 363 -10.02 60.01 36.26
N TYR A 364 -9.05 60.78 35.72
CA TYR A 364 -8.63 60.81 34.31
C TYR A 364 -7.44 59.89 33.97
N GLY A 365 -7.33 59.49 32.70
CA GLY A 365 -6.11 58.89 32.12
C GLY A 365 -6.26 58.59 30.62
N SER A 366 -5.71 59.44 29.75
CA SER A 366 -5.80 59.31 28.29
C SER A 366 -4.66 58.49 27.67
N SER A 367 -4.93 57.85 26.53
CA SER A 367 -3.94 57.10 25.72
C SER A 367 -2.79 58.00 25.19
N PRO A 368 -1.69 57.38 24.74
CA PRO A 368 -1.60 57.14 23.30
C PRO A 368 -1.09 55.74 22.91
N SER A 369 -1.29 55.39 21.63
CA SER A 369 -0.70 54.21 21.00
C SER A 369 0.73 54.50 20.53
N THR A 370 1.68 53.63 20.86
CA THR A 370 3.03 53.60 20.23
C THR A 370 3.45 52.16 19.97
N ALA A 371 4.12 51.93 18.85
CA ALA A 371 4.52 50.61 18.37
C ALA A 371 6.02 50.33 18.59
N ILE A 372 6.41 49.07 18.34
CA ILE A 372 7.79 48.56 18.23
C ILE A 372 8.57 48.50 19.55
N GLN A 373 8.82 47.27 20.02
CA GLN A 373 10.19 46.78 20.23
C GLN A 373 10.32 45.31 19.84
N HIS A 374 11.50 44.93 19.33
CA HIS A 374 11.87 43.54 19.08
C HIS A 374 12.22 42.83 20.40
N GLY A 375 11.60 41.69 20.66
CA GLY A 375 11.89 40.84 21.82
C GLY A 375 10.79 39.81 22.03
N SER A 376 11.05 38.50 22.11
CA SER A 376 12.33 37.77 22.11
C SER A 376 12.26 36.51 21.23
N TYR A 377 13.41 35.90 20.96
CA TYR A 377 13.50 34.62 20.26
C TYR A 377 13.01 33.51 21.20
N MET A 378 11.71 33.23 21.20
CA MET A 378 11.15 32.07 21.89
C MET A 378 11.84 30.82 21.32
N PRO A 379 12.52 29.99 22.14
CA PRO A 379 13.08 28.75 21.64
C PRO A 379 11.92 27.86 21.22
N HIS A 380 11.74 27.67 19.91
CA HIS A 380 10.72 26.79 19.37
C HIS A 380 11.00 25.36 19.84
N SER A 381 10.32 24.96 20.93
CA SER A 381 10.43 23.63 21.51
C SER A 381 10.12 22.60 20.43
N ASN A 382 11.17 21.90 19.99
CA ASN A 382 11.05 20.72 19.14
C ASN A 382 10.69 19.47 19.97
N LYS A 383 10.13 19.64 21.18
CA LYS A 383 9.52 18.62 22.03
C LYS A 383 8.01 18.83 22.13
N PHE A 384 7.25 17.78 21.87
CA PHE A 384 5.79 17.73 21.77
C PHE A 384 5.25 16.65 22.72
N ASN A 385 5.27 16.94 24.02
CA ASN A 385 4.69 16.07 25.04
C ASN A 385 3.15 16.01 24.88
N ILE A 386 2.61 14.80 24.74
CA ILE A 386 1.18 14.61 24.41
C ILE A 386 0.22 15.09 25.52
N LEU A 387 0.70 15.23 26.76
CA LEU A 387 -0.08 15.79 27.87
C LEU A 387 -0.47 17.26 27.58
N PHE A 388 0.41 18.04 26.96
CA PHE A 388 0.12 19.42 26.55
C PHE A 388 -0.90 19.53 25.40
N PHE A 389 -1.24 18.40 24.77
CA PHE A 389 -2.30 18.26 23.76
C PHE A 389 -3.59 17.65 24.34
N GLY A 390 -3.69 17.55 25.66
CA GLY A 390 -4.90 17.08 26.37
C GLY A 390 -4.98 15.56 26.55
N ALA A 391 -3.85 14.86 26.62
CA ALA A 391 -3.82 13.46 27.07
C ALA A 391 -3.96 13.39 28.60
N THR A 392 -4.70 12.40 29.09
CA THR A 392 -4.85 12.11 30.52
C THR A 392 -3.74 11.20 31.02
N GLY A 393 -3.40 10.15 30.25
CA GLY A 393 -2.33 9.21 30.63
C GLY A 393 -2.64 8.31 31.83
N ASP A 394 -3.92 8.05 32.12
CA ASP A 394 -4.41 7.18 33.21
C ASP A 394 -4.58 5.69 32.80
N GLY A 395 -4.47 5.39 31.51
CA GLY A 395 -4.67 4.07 30.91
C GLY A 395 -6.13 3.69 30.67
N VAL A 396 -7.05 4.65 30.77
CA VAL A 396 -8.51 4.45 30.69
C VAL A 396 -9.16 5.45 29.73
N ALA A 397 -8.75 6.71 29.76
CA ALA A 397 -9.21 7.77 28.87
C ALA A 397 -8.65 7.63 27.43
N ASP A 398 -9.40 8.09 26.42
CA ASP A 398 -9.00 7.95 25.01
C ASP A 398 -8.05 9.06 24.55
N ASP A 399 -6.75 8.84 24.76
CA ASP A 399 -5.67 9.78 24.44
C ASP A 399 -5.41 9.92 22.92
N SER A 400 -6.11 9.16 22.07
CA SER A 400 -5.92 9.15 20.61
C SER A 400 -6.07 10.53 19.95
N LYS A 401 -6.89 11.42 20.54
CA LYS A 401 -7.07 12.79 20.03
C LYS A 401 -5.83 13.65 20.32
N ALA A 402 -5.34 13.61 21.54
CA ALA A 402 -4.14 14.34 21.97
C ALA A 402 -2.90 13.86 21.21
N PHE A 403 -2.73 12.55 21.05
CA PHE A 403 -1.62 11.97 20.29
C PHE A 403 -1.67 12.37 18.80
N LYS A 404 -2.84 12.38 18.16
CA LYS A 404 -3.01 12.92 16.78
C LYS A 404 -2.69 14.41 16.69
N ALA A 405 -3.06 15.20 17.69
CA ALA A 405 -2.81 16.64 17.70
C ALA A 405 -1.30 16.95 17.88
N ALA A 406 -0.64 16.28 18.83
CA ALA A 406 0.80 16.36 19.03
C ALA A 406 1.58 15.93 17.78
N TRP A 407 1.18 14.82 17.14
CA TRP A 407 1.76 14.35 15.88
C TRP A 407 1.63 15.38 14.77
N LYS A 408 0.42 15.94 14.56
CA LYS A 408 0.18 16.96 13.53
C LYS A 408 1.03 18.21 13.76
N ALA A 409 1.20 18.64 15.02
CA ALA A 409 2.04 19.78 15.36
C ALA A 409 3.53 19.50 15.13
N ALA A 410 4.02 18.34 15.60
CA ALA A 410 5.41 17.92 15.44
C ALA A 410 5.84 17.76 13.98
N CYS A 411 4.96 17.25 13.11
CA CYS A 411 5.26 17.07 11.69
C CYS A 411 5.55 18.37 10.92
N LEU A 412 5.17 19.53 11.46
CA LEU A 412 5.48 20.85 10.88
C LEU A 412 6.86 21.39 11.32
N VAL A 413 7.55 20.73 12.26
CA VAL A 413 8.81 21.21 12.86
C VAL A 413 9.96 20.24 12.54
N PRO A 414 11.08 20.72 11.97
CA PRO A 414 12.23 19.86 11.67
C PRO A 414 12.85 19.28 12.94
N ARG A 415 13.23 18.00 12.90
CA ARG A 415 13.86 17.29 14.02
C ARG A 415 12.99 17.26 15.30
N ALA A 416 11.67 17.30 15.16
CA ALA A 416 10.74 17.27 16.29
C ALA A 416 10.71 15.91 17.01
N THR A 417 10.45 15.92 18.31
CA THR A 417 10.26 14.75 19.18
C THR A 417 8.87 14.80 19.78
N ILE A 418 8.05 13.77 19.54
CA ILE A 418 6.76 13.55 20.20
C ILE A 418 7.00 12.72 21.45
N GLU A 419 6.59 13.18 22.62
CA GLU A 419 6.97 12.58 23.90
C GLU A 419 5.76 11.98 24.64
N LEU A 420 5.90 10.71 25.03
CA LEU A 420 4.98 9.96 25.88
C LEU A 420 5.75 9.55 27.16
N PRO A 421 5.68 10.34 28.25
CA PRO A 421 6.56 10.20 29.42
C PRO A 421 6.34 8.91 30.23
N SER A 422 7.38 8.50 30.95
CA SER A 422 7.51 7.21 31.66
C SER A 422 6.47 6.95 32.75
N GLU A 423 5.88 7.99 33.31
CA GLU A 423 5.01 7.94 34.49
C GLU A 423 3.55 7.60 34.11
N PHE A 424 3.24 7.59 32.81
CA PHE A 424 1.88 7.58 32.28
C PHE A 424 1.57 6.36 31.42
N LYS A 425 0.28 6.03 31.35
CA LYS A 425 -0.27 4.97 30.50
C LYS A 425 -1.31 5.57 29.56
N PHE A 426 -1.09 5.49 28.25
CA PHE A 426 -1.95 6.15 27.26
C PHE A 426 -2.84 5.12 26.58
N LEU A 427 -4.16 5.21 26.77
CA LEU A 427 -5.10 4.32 26.08
C LEU A 427 -5.40 4.90 24.69
N VAL A 428 -4.97 4.18 23.67
CA VAL A 428 -4.99 4.64 22.28
C VAL A 428 -5.87 3.68 21.46
N ARG A 429 -6.93 4.20 20.87
CA ARG A 429 -7.78 3.51 19.88
C ARG A 429 -7.08 3.48 18.51
N PRO A 430 -7.50 2.60 17.58
CA PRO A 430 -6.91 2.48 16.24
C PRO A 430 -6.62 3.83 15.56
N ILE A 431 -5.35 4.03 15.23
CA ILE A 431 -4.75 5.32 14.91
C ILE A 431 -3.90 5.20 13.64
N THR A 432 -4.02 6.19 12.76
CA THR A 432 -3.09 6.38 11.64
C THR A 432 -2.29 7.65 11.90
N LEU A 433 -0.98 7.53 11.81
CA LEU A 433 0.02 8.57 12.04
C LEU A 433 0.76 8.75 10.72
N GLN A 434 0.39 9.76 9.94
CA GLN A 434 0.85 9.88 8.55
C GLN A 434 1.57 11.21 8.29
N GLY A 435 2.49 11.17 7.32
CA GLY A 435 3.10 12.35 6.74
C GLY A 435 2.25 13.06 5.67
N PRO A 436 2.83 14.04 4.96
CA PRO A 436 4.23 14.45 5.07
C PRO A 436 4.58 15.07 6.43
N CYS A 437 5.82 14.83 6.88
CA CYS A 437 6.40 15.39 8.09
C CYS A 437 7.84 15.83 7.79
N MET A 438 8.33 16.87 8.47
CA MET A 438 9.73 17.29 8.35
C MET A 438 10.69 16.14 8.78
N PRO A 439 11.88 16.02 8.17
CA PRO A 439 12.79 14.90 8.41
C PRO A 439 13.36 14.90 9.84
N HIS A 440 13.81 13.72 10.26
CA HIS A 440 14.28 13.41 11.62
C HIS A 440 13.21 13.55 12.71
N LEU A 441 11.93 13.35 12.36
CA LEU A 441 10.86 13.21 13.34
C LEU A 441 11.13 11.99 14.24
N VAL A 442 11.01 12.20 15.55
CA VAL A 442 11.18 11.19 16.60
C VAL A 442 9.85 10.95 17.32
N LEU A 443 9.48 9.69 17.50
CA LEU A 443 8.44 9.27 18.43
C LEU A 443 9.11 8.63 19.65
N GLN A 444 9.06 9.31 20.79
CA GLN A 444 9.64 8.92 22.07
C GLN A 444 8.56 8.30 22.97
N ILE A 445 8.63 7.00 23.19
CA ILE A 445 7.71 6.20 24.01
C ILE A 445 8.49 5.66 25.22
N ASP A 446 8.45 6.39 26.33
CA ASP A 446 9.01 5.94 27.62
C ASP A 446 7.93 5.44 28.57
N GLY A 447 6.70 5.95 28.44
CA GLY A 447 5.49 5.44 29.10
C GLY A 447 4.95 4.16 28.44
N THR A 448 3.70 3.82 28.78
CA THR A 448 3.01 2.66 28.21
C THR A 448 1.88 3.10 27.28
N ILE A 449 1.91 2.71 26.00
CA ILE A 449 0.72 2.77 25.13
C ILE A 449 -0.06 1.46 25.30
N VAL A 450 -1.37 1.54 25.54
CA VAL A 450 -2.25 0.38 25.72
C VAL A 450 -3.41 0.37 24.72
N ALA A 451 -3.68 -0.80 24.14
CA ALA A 451 -4.85 -1.00 23.29
C ALA A 451 -6.15 -1.07 24.11
N PRO A 452 -7.33 -0.82 23.52
CA PRO A 452 -8.60 -1.00 24.22
C PRO A 452 -8.85 -2.48 24.53
N SER A 453 -9.23 -2.79 25.77
CA SER A 453 -9.50 -4.15 26.27
C SER A 453 -10.74 -4.83 25.68
N SER A 454 -11.54 -4.11 24.89
CA SER A 454 -12.68 -4.67 24.16
C SER A 454 -12.33 -4.80 22.67
N VAL A 455 -12.88 -5.83 22.02
CA VAL A 455 -12.81 -5.98 20.55
C VAL A 455 -13.69 -4.91 19.90
N ALA A 456 -13.16 -3.68 19.84
CA ALA A 456 -13.76 -2.59 19.12
C ALA A 456 -13.96 -3.02 17.66
N LYS A 457 -15.11 -2.70 17.07
CA LYS A 457 -15.46 -3.01 15.66
C LYS A 457 -14.62 -2.15 14.71
N SER A 458 -13.33 -2.47 14.64
CA SER A 458 -12.31 -1.78 13.86
C SER A 458 -12.19 -2.43 12.50
N ASN A 459 -12.67 -1.74 11.47
CA ASN A 459 -12.43 -2.13 10.07
C ASN A 459 -10.97 -1.89 9.62
N LEU A 460 -10.06 -1.62 10.56
CA LEU A 460 -8.63 -1.42 10.33
C LEU A 460 -7.85 -2.68 10.78
N TYR A 461 -7.15 -3.31 9.84
CA TYR A 461 -6.22 -4.43 10.06
C TYR A 461 -5.02 -4.09 10.97
N GLN A 462 -4.91 -2.87 11.46
CA GLN A 462 -3.71 -2.26 12.04
C GLN A 462 -4.12 -1.36 13.20
N TRP A 463 -3.47 -1.47 14.35
CA TRP A 463 -3.76 -0.63 15.52
C TRP A 463 -3.01 0.70 15.44
N ILE A 464 -1.68 0.69 15.37
CA ILE A 464 -0.84 1.88 15.15
C ILE A 464 -0.24 1.84 13.73
N ASN A 465 -0.79 2.65 12.84
CA ASN A 465 -0.54 2.59 11.40
C ASN A 465 0.26 3.84 10.96
N ILE A 466 1.58 3.73 10.93
CA ILE A 466 2.51 4.82 10.58
C ILE A 466 2.74 4.83 9.06
N LYS A 467 2.66 5.99 8.41
CA LYS A 467 2.70 6.10 6.93
C LYS A 467 3.51 7.29 6.42
N TRP A 468 4.15 7.11 5.25
CA TRP A 468 4.64 8.20 4.40
C TRP A 468 5.65 9.13 5.10
N LEU A 469 6.63 8.53 5.78
CA LEU A 469 7.69 9.26 6.49
C LEU A 469 9.07 9.02 5.88
N HIS A 470 9.93 10.02 6.01
CA HIS A 470 11.35 9.95 5.68
C HIS A 470 12.19 10.28 6.93
N ASP A 471 13.31 9.60 7.13
CA ASP A 471 14.24 9.80 8.26
C ASP A 471 13.61 9.65 9.66
N PHE A 472 12.58 8.82 9.80
CA PHE A 472 11.79 8.69 11.04
C PHE A 472 12.45 7.76 12.07
N THR A 473 12.36 8.11 13.36
CA THR A 473 12.78 7.25 14.47
C THR A 473 11.66 6.98 15.47
N LEU A 474 11.39 5.71 15.75
CA LEU A 474 10.57 5.25 16.88
C LEU A 474 11.52 4.74 17.97
N GLN A 475 11.46 5.33 19.17
CA GLN A 475 12.38 5.03 20.27
C GLN A 475 11.76 5.18 21.66
N GLY A 476 12.45 4.68 22.68
CA GLY A 476 12.16 4.93 24.10
C GLY A 476 12.29 3.65 24.93
N SER A 477 12.17 3.73 26.25
CA SER A 477 12.24 2.58 27.18
C SER A 477 10.87 1.95 27.50
N GLY A 478 9.82 2.53 26.93
CA GLY A 478 8.42 2.23 27.22
C GLY A 478 7.90 0.94 26.60
N THR A 479 6.59 0.78 26.67
CA THR A 479 5.88 -0.44 26.28
C THR A 479 4.70 -0.11 25.36
N VAL A 480 4.48 -0.93 24.35
CA VAL A 480 3.27 -0.91 23.50
C VAL A 480 2.54 -2.24 23.69
N ASP A 481 1.45 -2.22 24.46
CA ASP A 481 0.66 -3.39 24.86
C ASP A 481 -0.59 -3.55 23.97
N GLY A 482 -0.59 -4.58 23.12
CA GLY A 482 -1.66 -4.88 22.17
C GLY A 482 -2.90 -5.58 22.74
N GLN A 483 -2.88 -5.99 24.01
CA GLN A 483 -3.99 -6.64 24.73
C GLN A 483 -4.60 -7.90 24.03
N GLY A 484 -3.81 -8.61 23.22
CA GLY A 484 -4.25 -9.67 22.31
C GLY A 484 -4.96 -10.88 22.94
N PHE A 485 -4.81 -11.13 24.25
CA PHE A 485 -5.44 -12.23 24.98
C PHE A 485 -6.95 -12.36 24.72
N VAL A 486 -7.67 -11.23 24.68
CA VAL A 486 -9.12 -11.20 24.42
C VAL A 486 -9.47 -11.74 23.02
N VAL A 487 -8.57 -11.56 22.05
CA VAL A 487 -8.73 -12.02 20.66
C VAL A 487 -8.29 -13.48 20.50
N TRP A 488 -7.23 -13.90 21.20
CA TRP A 488 -6.72 -15.27 21.15
C TRP A 488 -7.74 -16.29 21.67
N ASN A 489 -8.33 -16.07 22.85
CA ASN A 489 -9.33 -16.97 23.45
C ASN A 489 -10.60 -17.15 22.58
N ILE A 490 -10.98 -16.11 21.82
CA ILE A 490 -12.11 -16.19 20.87
C ILE A 490 -11.75 -17.11 19.68
N SER A 491 -10.48 -17.20 19.30
CA SER A 491 -10.07 -18.01 18.15
C SER A 491 -10.02 -19.52 18.44
N GLU A 492 -9.72 -19.93 19.67
CA GLU A 492 -9.73 -21.36 20.05
C GLU A 492 -11.14 -21.98 19.97
N SER A 493 -12.17 -21.23 20.38
CA SER A 493 -13.57 -21.70 20.35
C SER A 493 -14.16 -21.82 18.92
N HIS A 494 -13.45 -21.32 17.91
CA HIS A 494 -13.88 -21.33 16.51
C HIS A 494 -13.07 -22.29 15.60
N HIS A 495 -12.47 -23.34 16.19
CA HIS A 495 -11.97 -24.49 15.42
C HIS A 495 -13.07 -25.39 14.82
N ILE A 496 -14.35 -25.07 15.04
CA ILE A 496 -15.50 -25.76 14.43
C ILE A 496 -16.03 -24.95 13.23
N GLU A 497 -16.35 -25.68 12.16
CA GLU A 497 -16.80 -25.17 10.87
C GLU A 497 -18.02 -24.24 10.95
N LYS A 498 -17.87 -23.00 10.45
CA LYS A 498 -18.76 -22.36 9.45
C LYS A 498 -18.32 -20.95 9.09
N GLU A 499 -18.50 -20.59 7.82
CA GLU A 499 -18.70 -19.20 7.42
C GLU A 499 -20.05 -18.71 7.98
N THR A 500 -20.05 -18.27 9.24
CA THR A 500 -21.26 -17.70 9.84
C THR A 500 -21.46 -16.26 9.37
N LYS A 501 -22.71 -15.85 9.27
CA LYS A 501 -23.14 -14.57 8.66
C LYS A 501 -22.89 -13.34 9.56
N TYR A 502 -21.91 -13.43 10.44
CA TYR A 502 -21.49 -12.42 11.40
C TYR A 502 -19.99 -12.16 11.23
N GLY A 503 -19.60 -10.88 11.16
CA GLY A 503 -18.27 -10.48 10.71
C GLY A 503 -17.12 -11.10 11.49
N SER A 504 -16.11 -11.61 10.76
CA SER A 504 -14.89 -12.16 11.34
C SER A 504 -14.23 -11.19 12.32
N SER A 505 -13.83 -11.70 13.50
CA SER A 505 -13.10 -10.93 14.51
C SER A 505 -11.69 -10.62 14.01
N MET A 506 -11.56 -9.48 13.35
CA MET A 506 -10.35 -9.11 12.61
C MET A 506 -9.23 -8.69 13.56
N ARG A 507 -8.18 -9.50 13.66
CA ARG A 507 -7.04 -9.26 14.57
C ARG A 507 -6.13 -8.15 13.99
N PRO A 508 -5.90 -7.02 14.69
CA PRO A 508 -5.00 -5.99 14.22
C PRO A 508 -3.53 -6.31 14.53
N THR A 509 -2.63 -5.97 13.59
CA THR A 509 -1.19 -5.82 13.85
C THR A 509 -0.95 -4.61 14.77
N VAL A 510 -0.04 -4.73 15.74
CA VAL A 510 0.19 -3.66 16.75
C VAL A 510 0.80 -2.40 16.12
N ILE A 511 1.98 -2.49 15.51
CA ILE A 511 2.61 -1.38 14.78
C ILE A 511 2.86 -1.81 13.33
N ARG A 512 2.45 -0.98 12.36
CA ARG A 512 2.89 -1.08 10.96
C ARG A 512 3.47 0.23 10.47
N LEU A 513 4.59 0.14 9.77
CA LEU A 513 5.17 1.23 9.00
C LEU A 513 5.00 0.91 7.51
N TYR A 514 4.32 1.81 6.79
CA TYR A 514 3.93 1.61 5.38
C TYR A 514 4.40 2.76 4.48
N LYS A 515 5.16 2.43 3.43
CA LYS A 515 5.82 3.40 2.57
C LYS A 515 6.60 4.45 3.38
N CYS A 516 7.49 3.96 4.25
CA CYS A 516 8.41 4.77 5.04
C CYS A 516 9.86 4.49 4.63
N TYR A 517 10.72 5.50 4.73
CA TYR A 517 12.08 5.50 4.18
C TYR A 517 13.10 5.98 5.22
N ASN A 518 14.27 5.32 5.29
CA ASN A 518 15.31 5.53 6.30
C ASN A 518 14.76 5.54 7.75
N VAL A 519 14.14 4.42 8.14
CA VAL A 519 13.47 4.27 9.45
C VAL A 519 14.38 3.63 10.48
N THR A 520 14.40 4.15 11.71
CA THR A 520 14.96 3.46 12.88
C THR A 520 13.88 3.11 13.91
N VAL A 521 13.87 1.87 14.41
CA VAL A 521 13.08 1.43 15.56
C VAL A 521 14.01 0.87 16.63
N ARG A 522 14.01 1.42 17.85
CA ARG A 522 14.95 0.97 18.91
C ARG A 522 14.46 1.13 20.36
N ASN A 523 15.04 0.35 21.26
CA ASN A 523 14.87 0.39 22.72
C ASN A 523 13.48 0.01 23.27
N VAL A 524 12.43 0.12 22.44
CA VAL A 524 11.03 -0.10 22.85
C VAL A 524 10.68 -1.57 23.09
N ARG A 525 9.68 -1.79 23.94
CA ARG A 525 9.05 -3.09 24.17
C ARG A 525 7.69 -3.15 23.47
N ILE A 526 7.39 -4.25 22.76
CA ILE A 526 6.10 -4.46 22.09
C ILE A 526 5.54 -5.81 22.54
N ILE A 527 4.37 -5.83 23.17
CA ILE A 527 3.84 -7.03 23.83
C ILE A 527 2.39 -7.31 23.47
N ASN A 528 1.98 -8.57 23.66
CA ASN A 528 0.60 -9.04 23.58
C ASN A 528 -0.11 -8.67 22.26
N SER A 529 0.52 -8.88 21.10
CA SER A 529 -0.07 -8.46 19.84
C SER A 529 -1.21 -9.40 19.38
N PRO A 530 -2.38 -8.88 18.95
CA PRO A 530 -3.46 -9.73 18.41
C PRO A 530 -3.08 -10.46 17.09
N LEU A 531 -2.14 -9.90 16.33
CA LEU A 531 -1.52 -10.46 15.13
C LEU A 531 -0.01 -10.12 15.15
N CYS A 532 0.64 -9.80 14.02
CA CYS A 532 2.05 -9.39 13.99
C CYS A 532 2.33 -8.17 14.91
N HIS A 533 3.44 -8.16 15.65
CA HIS A 533 3.81 -7.09 16.57
C HIS A 533 4.34 -5.85 15.81
N LEU A 534 5.33 -6.03 14.94
CA LEU A 534 5.96 -4.97 14.16
C LEU A 534 6.01 -5.34 12.67
N LYS A 535 5.25 -4.65 11.82
CA LYS A 535 5.23 -4.86 10.37
C LYS A 535 5.91 -3.72 9.61
N PHE A 536 6.78 -4.07 8.67
CA PHE A 536 7.26 -3.16 7.62
C PHE A 536 6.66 -3.58 6.28
N ASP A 537 6.15 -2.59 5.55
CA ASP A 537 5.42 -2.81 4.31
C ASP A 537 5.80 -1.75 3.28
N SER A 538 6.23 -2.18 2.09
CA SER A 538 6.50 -1.29 0.95
C SER A 538 7.50 -0.17 1.30
N SER A 539 8.51 -0.47 2.12
CA SER A 539 9.40 0.49 2.81
C SER A 539 10.88 0.21 2.53
N GLN A 540 11.79 1.17 2.78
CA GLN A 540 13.22 0.99 2.47
C GLN A 540 14.16 1.64 3.50
N GLY A 541 15.33 1.04 3.72
CA GLY A 541 16.32 1.58 4.66
C GLY A 541 15.87 1.42 6.11
N VAL A 542 15.47 0.20 6.48
CA VAL A 542 14.88 -0.10 7.79
C VAL A 542 15.94 -0.59 8.76
N LYS A 543 16.04 0.01 9.95
CA LYS A 543 16.95 -0.39 11.03
C LYS A 543 16.16 -0.69 12.30
N VAL A 544 16.28 -1.91 12.81
CA VAL A 544 15.70 -2.33 14.10
C VAL A 544 16.83 -2.74 15.03
N LYS A 545 16.92 -2.13 16.22
CA LYS A 545 18.00 -2.43 17.19
C LYS A 545 17.50 -2.40 18.63
N ASN A 546 17.91 -3.37 19.46
CA ASN A 546 17.69 -3.33 20.91
C ASN A 546 16.20 -3.19 21.27
N ILE A 547 15.31 -3.93 20.61
CA ILE A 547 13.90 -4.03 21.00
C ILE A 547 13.63 -5.33 21.75
N THR A 548 12.53 -5.36 22.51
CA THR A 548 11.99 -6.61 23.07
C THR A 548 10.58 -6.84 22.54
N ILE A 549 10.32 -8.04 22.04
CA ILE A 549 8.98 -8.49 21.64
C ILE A 549 8.59 -9.68 22.51
N SER A 550 7.36 -9.68 23.05
CA SER A 550 6.87 -10.78 23.90
C SER A 550 5.36 -11.01 23.77
N SER A 551 4.98 -12.22 23.36
CA SER A 551 3.65 -12.83 23.56
C SER A 551 3.78 -14.31 23.95
N PRO A 552 2.76 -14.92 24.59
CA PRO A 552 2.74 -16.35 24.93
C PRO A 552 2.97 -17.29 23.73
N LYS A 553 3.52 -18.48 23.98
CA LYS A 553 3.90 -19.48 22.95
C LYS A 553 2.71 -19.98 22.11
N ASP A 554 1.54 -19.98 22.71
CA ASP A 554 0.24 -20.40 22.20
C ASP A 554 -0.52 -19.28 21.47
N SER A 555 -0.04 -18.03 21.52
CA SER A 555 -0.71 -16.89 20.88
C SER A 555 -0.73 -17.00 19.34
N PRO A 556 -1.89 -17.15 18.67
CA PRO A 556 -1.94 -17.54 17.27
C PRO A 556 -1.61 -16.40 16.30
N ASN A 557 -0.65 -16.65 15.40
CA ASN A 557 -0.22 -15.76 14.30
C ASN A 557 0.31 -14.40 14.78
N THR A 558 1.13 -14.44 15.83
CA THR A 558 1.66 -13.25 16.50
C THR A 558 3.09 -12.90 16.07
N ASP A 559 3.40 -12.94 14.76
CA ASP A 559 4.74 -12.69 14.19
C ASP A 559 5.49 -11.57 14.93
N GLY A 560 6.77 -11.76 15.22
CA GLY A 560 7.60 -10.73 15.84
C GLY A 560 7.82 -9.54 14.92
N ILE A 561 8.72 -9.69 13.95
CA ILE A 561 8.94 -8.70 12.88
C ILE A 561 8.51 -9.28 11.54
N HIS A 562 7.55 -8.63 10.89
CA HIS A 562 6.98 -9.06 9.61
C HIS A 562 7.42 -8.10 8.49
N LEU A 563 8.21 -8.57 7.54
CA LEU A 563 8.68 -7.79 6.39
C LEU A 563 7.90 -8.17 5.13
N GLN A 564 7.37 -7.16 4.41
CA GLN A 564 6.71 -7.35 3.11
C GLN A 564 7.09 -6.19 2.17
N ASN A 565 7.41 -6.46 0.91
CA ASN A 565 7.80 -5.44 -0.08
C ASN A 565 8.90 -4.47 0.41
N THR A 566 9.77 -4.92 1.33
CA THR A 566 10.65 -4.03 2.10
C THR A 566 12.13 -4.32 1.83
N ARG A 567 12.89 -3.27 1.52
CA ARG A 567 14.28 -3.38 1.04
C ARG A 567 15.29 -2.70 1.98
N ASP A 568 16.55 -3.12 1.92
CA ASP A 568 17.67 -2.55 2.68
C ASP A 568 17.39 -2.54 4.19
N VAL A 569 17.36 -3.73 4.78
CA VAL A 569 16.90 -3.96 6.15
C VAL A 569 18.03 -4.46 7.04
N GLU A 570 18.14 -3.92 8.24
CA GLU A 570 19.06 -4.36 9.30
C GLU A 570 18.28 -4.59 10.60
N ILE A 571 18.24 -5.83 11.12
CA ILE A 571 17.57 -6.19 12.39
C ILE A 571 18.62 -6.78 13.32
N LYS A 572 18.85 -6.17 14.49
CA LYS A 572 19.96 -6.59 15.37
C LYS A 572 19.77 -6.41 16.88
N HIS A 573 20.56 -7.16 17.65
CA HIS A 573 20.65 -7.08 19.12
C HIS A 573 19.28 -7.02 19.81
N SER A 574 18.36 -7.92 19.48
CA SER A 574 16.97 -7.86 19.98
C SER A 574 16.47 -9.24 20.43
N ASP A 575 15.59 -9.23 21.43
CA ASP A 575 14.96 -10.41 22.04
C ASP A 575 13.50 -10.49 21.58
N ILE A 576 13.09 -11.62 20.99
CA ILE A 576 11.78 -11.79 20.35
C ILE A 576 11.17 -13.13 20.75
N GLY A 577 10.05 -13.10 21.48
CA GLY A 577 9.23 -14.25 21.82
C GLY A 577 7.78 -14.07 21.39
N CYS A 578 7.20 -15.08 20.74
CA CYS A 578 5.81 -15.07 20.28
C CYS A 578 5.28 -16.49 20.00
N GLY A 579 4.07 -16.61 19.49
CA GLY A 579 3.48 -17.89 19.06
C GLY A 579 3.53 -18.15 17.55
N ASP A 580 4.23 -17.32 16.77
CA ASP A 580 4.49 -17.59 15.34
C ASP A 580 5.94 -17.21 14.94
N ASP A 581 6.20 -16.85 13.69
CA ASP A 581 7.55 -16.52 13.20
C ASP A 581 8.20 -15.33 13.95
N CYS A 582 9.41 -15.54 14.47
CA CYS A 582 10.22 -14.51 15.14
C CYS A 582 10.55 -13.34 14.19
N VAL A 583 10.99 -13.68 12.98
CA VAL A 583 11.02 -12.75 11.84
C VAL A 583 10.47 -13.49 10.63
N SER A 584 9.48 -12.89 9.96
CA SER A 584 8.91 -13.42 8.71
C SER A 584 9.21 -12.50 7.54
N ILE A 585 9.72 -13.06 6.43
CA ILE A 585 10.20 -12.33 5.25
C ILE A 585 9.36 -12.73 4.05
N GLN A 586 8.43 -11.86 3.65
CA GLN A 586 7.49 -12.10 2.55
C GLN A 586 8.04 -11.58 1.21
N THR A 587 7.24 -11.74 0.15
CA THR A 587 7.56 -11.28 -1.21
C THR A 587 7.95 -9.79 -1.27
N GLY A 588 8.74 -9.43 -2.28
CA GLY A 588 9.21 -8.07 -2.56
C GLY A 588 10.33 -7.60 -1.63
N CYS A 589 10.81 -8.44 -0.72
CA CYS A 589 11.91 -8.12 0.19
C CYS A 589 13.28 -8.44 -0.43
N SER A 590 14.24 -7.53 -0.26
CA SER A 590 15.61 -7.75 -0.71
C SER A 590 16.65 -7.01 0.12
N ASN A 591 17.87 -7.55 0.20
CA ASN A 591 18.98 -6.98 0.98
C ASN A 591 18.62 -6.85 2.48
N VAL A 592 18.37 -8.01 3.10
CA VAL A 592 17.90 -8.11 4.50
C VAL A 592 18.98 -8.78 5.35
N HIS A 593 19.49 -8.06 6.35
CA HIS A 593 20.51 -8.50 7.29
C HIS A 593 19.92 -8.62 8.69
N ILE A 594 19.97 -9.81 9.27
CA ILE A 594 19.44 -10.14 10.60
C ILE A 594 20.59 -10.70 11.43
N HIS A 595 20.95 -10.08 12.56
CA HIS A 595 22.06 -10.61 13.36
C HIS A 595 22.01 -10.30 14.86
N HIS A 596 22.60 -11.18 15.67
CA HIS A 596 22.64 -11.03 17.13
C HIS A 596 21.23 -10.97 17.73
N LEU A 597 20.34 -11.88 17.30
CA LEU A 597 18.98 -12.02 17.84
C LEU A 597 18.86 -13.24 18.75
N ARG A 598 17.92 -13.14 19.71
CA ARG A 598 17.39 -14.28 20.45
C ARG A 598 15.91 -14.46 20.11
N CYS A 599 15.56 -15.58 19.50
CA CYS A 599 14.19 -15.97 19.17
C CYS A 599 13.71 -17.05 20.14
N SER A 600 12.80 -16.74 21.07
CA SER A 600 12.26 -17.72 22.02
C SER A 600 11.01 -17.20 22.74
N PRO A 601 9.86 -17.89 22.71
CA PRO A 601 9.50 -19.02 21.85
C PRO A 601 9.04 -18.55 20.45
N GLY A 602 8.58 -19.47 19.61
CA GLY A 602 7.90 -19.15 18.34
C GLY A 602 8.13 -20.21 17.25
N HIS A 603 8.17 -19.77 15.99
CA HIS A 603 8.42 -20.63 14.82
C HIS A 603 9.77 -20.38 14.12
N GLY A 604 10.68 -19.62 14.75
CA GLY A 604 12.01 -19.32 14.20
C GLY A 604 12.01 -18.18 13.18
N ILE A 605 13.06 -18.12 12.35
CA ILE A 605 13.18 -17.12 11.27
C ILE A 605 12.74 -17.77 9.94
N SER A 606 11.74 -17.19 9.29
CA SER A 606 11.11 -17.73 8.08
C SER A 606 11.18 -16.78 6.89
N VAL A 607 11.58 -17.31 5.74
CA VAL A 607 11.23 -16.76 4.43
C VAL A 607 9.89 -17.38 4.02
N GLY A 608 8.88 -16.56 3.73
CA GLY A 608 7.54 -16.99 3.30
C GLY A 608 6.49 -17.18 4.41
N GLY A 609 5.34 -17.83 4.14
CA GLY A 609 5.01 -18.63 2.96
C GLY A 609 4.76 -17.86 1.65
N LEU A 610 5.67 -18.04 0.67
CA LEU A 610 5.69 -17.33 -0.61
C LEU A 610 4.81 -17.97 -1.71
N GLY A 611 4.21 -17.17 -2.58
CA GLY A 611 3.52 -17.66 -3.80
C GLY A 611 2.10 -18.20 -3.60
N LYS A 612 1.42 -17.83 -2.50
CA LYS A 612 0.06 -18.28 -2.18
C LYS A 612 -0.91 -18.04 -3.34
N GLY A 613 -1.68 -19.05 -3.72
CA GLY A 613 -2.66 -18.95 -4.80
C GLY A 613 -2.06 -18.93 -6.21
N SER A 614 -0.82 -19.42 -6.38
CA SER A 614 -0.04 -19.30 -7.62
C SER A 614 0.42 -17.87 -7.94
N SER A 615 0.54 -17.01 -6.92
CA SER A 615 1.06 -15.65 -7.08
C SER A 615 2.57 -15.61 -7.32
N LEU A 616 3.03 -14.53 -7.95
CA LEU A 616 4.45 -14.21 -8.07
C LEU A 616 5.04 -13.84 -6.71
N ALA A 617 6.17 -14.45 -6.35
CA ALA A 617 6.92 -14.13 -5.17
C ALA A 617 8.43 -14.05 -5.44
N CYS A 618 9.02 -12.92 -5.05
CA CYS A 618 10.43 -12.63 -5.28
C CYS A 618 11.09 -12.20 -3.96
N VAL A 619 12.12 -12.92 -3.53
CA VAL A 619 12.95 -12.62 -2.34
C VAL A 619 14.42 -12.87 -2.67
N SER A 620 15.31 -11.94 -2.32
CA SER A 620 16.75 -12.12 -2.62
C SER A 620 17.70 -11.42 -1.65
N ASN A 621 18.94 -11.91 -1.57
CA ASN A 621 20.02 -11.31 -0.77
C ASN A 621 19.61 -11.22 0.72
N ILE A 622 19.42 -12.38 1.36
CA ILE A 622 19.01 -12.50 2.76
C ILE A 622 20.18 -13.09 3.56
N SER A 623 20.55 -12.44 4.66
CA SER A 623 21.66 -12.83 5.53
C SER A 623 21.21 -12.88 6.98
N VAL A 624 21.22 -14.06 7.59
CA VAL A 624 20.88 -14.29 9.00
C VAL A 624 22.15 -14.80 9.69
N ASN A 625 22.71 -14.04 10.63
CA ASN A 625 24.01 -14.35 11.22
C ASN A 625 24.06 -14.20 12.75
N SER A 626 24.68 -15.16 13.47
CA SER A 626 24.87 -15.08 14.93
C SER A 626 23.53 -14.94 15.65
N VAL A 627 22.66 -15.94 15.53
CA VAL A 627 21.30 -15.95 16.10
C VAL A 627 21.11 -17.17 16.99
N THR A 628 20.45 -17.00 18.13
CA THR A 628 20.01 -18.12 18.98
C THR A 628 18.50 -18.30 18.83
N VAL A 629 18.05 -19.52 18.48
CA VAL A 629 16.63 -19.88 18.42
C VAL A 629 16.35 -20.97 19.45
N GLN A 630 15.35 -20.75 20.32
CA GLN A 630 15.05 -21.66 21.43
C GLN A 630 13.55 -21.99 21.53
N ASN A 631 13.23 -23.21 21.99
CA ASN A 631 11.86 -23.64 22.31
C ASN A 631 10.84 -23.54 21.16
N ALA A 632 11.33 -23.55 19.91
CA ALA A 632 10.60 -23.17 18.70
C ALA A 632 10.27 -24.37 17.78
N LEU A 633 9.26 -24.19 16.90
CA LEU A 633 8.89 -25.18 15.87
C LEU A 633 9.97 -25.34 14.79
N SER A 634 10.70 -24.27 14.48
CA SER A 634 11.78 -24.30 13.48
C SER A 634 12.89 -23.34 13.88
N GLY A 635 14.10 -23.58 13.36
CA GLY A 635 15.25 -22.68 13.57
C GLY A 635 15.30 -21.62 12.47
N VAL A 636 15.74 -22.05 11.30
CA VAL A 636 15.79 -21.26 10.06
C VAL A 636 15.05 -21.97 8.93
N ARG A 637 14.15 -21.25 8.26
CA ARG A 637 13.08 -21.86 7.45
C ARG A 637 12.81 -21.10 6.15
N ILE A 638 12.55 -21.84 5.07
CA ILE A 638 11.98 -21.32 3.83
C ILE A 638 10.66 -22.07 3.56
N LYS A 639 9.57 -21.32 3.34
CA LYS A 639 8.22 -21.82 3.03
C LYS A 639 7.76 -21.25 1.68
N THR A 640 7.35 -22.10 0.75
CA THR A 640 6.68 -21.66 -0.49
C THR A 640 5.42 -22.50 -0.70
N TRP A 641 4.33 -21.86 -1.09
CA TRP A 641 3.08 -22.55 -1.39
C TRP A 641 3.22 -23.36 -2.67
N GLN A 642 2.72 -24.60 -2.65
CA GLN A 642 2.66 -25.41 -3.85
C GLN A 642 1.84 -24.73 -4.96
N GLY A 643 2.43 -24.61 -6.14
CA GLY A 643 1.91 -23.86 -7.27
C GLY A 643 2.36 -22.40 -7.39
N GLY A 644 3.13 -21.88 -6.42
CA GLY A 644 3.68 -20.52 -6.47
C GLY A 644 4.67 -20.29 -7.62
N VAL A 645 4.90 -19.03 -7.99
CA VAL A 645 5.79 -18.62 -9.10
C VAL A 645 6.82 -17.59 -8.60
N GLY A 646 7.99 -17.49 -9.25
CA GLY A 646 9.04 -16.52 -8.93
C GLY A 646 10.30 -17.16 -8.33
N SER A 647 11.05 -16.43 -7.49
CA SER A 647 12.34 -16.89 -6.96
C SER A 647 12.62 -16.50 -5.50
N VAL A 648 13.33 -17.40 -4.82
CA VAL A 648 14.11 -17.18 -3.60
C VAL A 648 15.58 -17.48 -3.94
N ARG A 649 16.47 -16.51 -3.76
CA ARG A 649 17.89 -16.65 -4.15
C ARG A 649 18.86 -15.91 -3.24
N ASN A 650 20.10 -16.40 -3.17
CA ASN A 650 21.16 -15.85 -2.34
C ASN A 650 20.71 -15.63 -0.89
N VAL A 651 20.49 -16.75 -0.18
CA VAL A 651 20.04 -16.79 1.21
C VAL A 651 21.12 -17.47 2.06
N SER A 652 21.60 -16.80 3.09
CA SER A 652 22.62 -17.33 3.99
C SER A 652 22.13 -17.34 5.44
N PHE A 653 22.22 -18.51 6.08
CA PHE A 653 22.00 -18.70 7.52
C PHE A 653 23.31 -19.16 8.15
N SER A 654 23.96 -18.31 8.95
CA SER A 654 25.29 -18.57 9.51
C SER A 654 25.40 -18.40 11.02
N ASN A 655 26.18 -19.24 11.70
CA ASN A 655 26.40 -19.16 13.15
C ASN A 655 25.06 -19.15 13.93
N VAL A 656 24.21 -20.16 13.69
CA VAL A 656 22.87 -20.26 14.30
C VAL A 656 22.88 -21.32 15.39
N GLN A 657 22.71 -20.90 16.64
CA GLN A 657 22.57 -21.82 17.77
C GLN A 657 21.10 -22.18 17.96
N VAL A 658 20.78 -23.48 18.01
CA VAL A 658 19.45 -23.99 18.34
C VAL A 658 19.43 -24.64 19.71
N VAL A 659 18.36 -24.44 20.46
CA VAL A 659 18.11 -25.11 21.75
C VAL A 659 16.65 -25.56 21.80
N ASP A 660 16.44 -26.86 21.77
CA ASP A 660 15.14 -27.52 21.86
C ASP A 660 14.18 -26.97 20.80
N VAL A 661 14.61 -27.12 19.54
CA VAL A 661 13.88 -26.74 18.34
C VAL A 661 13.34 -28.00 17.65
N ASP A 662 12.09 -28.02 17.18
CA ASP A 662 11.53 -29.25 16.61
C ASP A 662 12.24 -29.65 15.29
N VAL A 663 12.41 -28.70 14.36
CA VAL A 663 13.23 -28.88 13.15
C VAL A 663 14.16 -27.67 12.90
N PRO A 664 15.46 -27.73 13.24
CA PRO A 664 16.41 -26.62 13.08
C PRO A 664 16.51 -26.03 11.66
N ILE A 665 16.57 -26.88 10.62
CA ILE A 665 16.77 -26.46 9.23
C ILE A 665 15.58 -26.93 8.38
N VAL A 666 14.85 -26.00 7.75
CA VAL A 666 13.65 -26.32 6.95
C VAL A 666 13.67 -25.64 5.59
N ILE A 667 13.39 -26.42 4.54
CA ILE A 667 12.79 -25.94 3.29
C ILE A 667 11.51 -26.75 3.06
N ASP A 668 10.42 -26.06 2.75
CA ASP A 668 9.13 -26.66 2.39
C ASP A 668 8.52 -25.92 1.18
N GLN A 669 8.55 -26.57 0.02
CA GLN A 669 7.88 -26.08 -1.20
C GLN A 669 6.45 -26.66 -1.39
N TYR A 670 5.99 -27.54 -0.50
CA TYR A 670 4.65 -28.15 -0.55
C TYR A 670 3.63 -27.47 0.39
N TYR A 671 3.99 -26.31 0.96
CA TYR A 671 3.22 -25.62 2.00
C TYR A 671 1.77 -25.35 1.57
N CYS A 672 0.81 -25.69 2.44
CA CYS A 672 -0.62 -25.52 2.17
C CYS A 672 -1.45 -25.37 3.46
N ASN A 673 -2.76 -25.08 3.31
CA ASN A 673 -3.67 -24.78 4.43
C ASN A 673 -4.75 -25.85 4.70
N ARG A 674 -4.64 -27.05 4.13
CA ARG A 674 -5.59 -28.16 4.37
C ARG A 674 -4.85 -29.34 5.00
N ARG A 675 -5.53 -30.13 5.83
CA ARG A 675 -4.95 -31.33 6.48
C ARG A 675 -4.40 -32.35 5.48
N ALA A 676 -4.93 -32.36 4.26
CA ALA A 676 -4.36 -33.06 3.11
C ALA A 676 -4.46 -32.14 1.88
N CYS A 677 -3.38 -32.12 1.09
CA CYS A 677 -3.27 -31.40 -0.17
C CYS A 677 -2.73 -32.36 -1.22
N ARG A 678 -3.24 -32.29 -2.46
CA ARG A 678 -2.60 -32.98 -3.58
C ARG A 678 -1.36 -32.18 -3.96
N ASN A 679 -0.20 -32.81 -3.93
CA ASN A 679 1.08 -32.21 -4.32
C ASN A 679 0.96 -31.61 -5.74
N ARG A 680 1.42 -30.36 -5.90
CA ARG A 680 1.73 -29.78 -7.23
C ARG A 680 3.25 -29.85 -7.45
N THR A 681 3.64 -29.87 -8.73
CA THR A 681 5.04 -29.89 -9.18
C THR A 681 5.65 -28.50 -9.27
N ASP A 682 4.82 -27.48 -9.46
CA ASP A 682 5.25 -26.07 -9.61
C ASP A 682 5.43 -25.45 -8.21
N ALA A 683 6.46 -24.62 -8.03
CA ALA A 683 6.72 -23.88 -6.80
C ALA A 683 7.61 -22.68 -7.10
N VAL A 684 7.68 -21.73 -6.15
CA VAL A 684 8.64 -20.62 -6.21
C VAL A 684 10.05 -21.22 -6.25
N ALA A 685 10.88 -20.84 -7.23
CA ALA A 685 12.21 -21.41 -7.41
C ALA A 685 13.10 -21.10 -6.20
N ILE A 686 13.86 -22.10 -5.70
CA ILE A 686 14.79 -21.89 -4.58
C ILE A 686 16.22 -22.17 -5.07
N SER A 687 17.09 -21.17 -4.96
CA SER A 687 18.48 -21.27 -5.40
C SER A 687 19.46 -20.62 -4.40
N GLU A 688 20.72 -21.05 -4.41
CA GLU A 688 21.83 -20.39 -3.71
C GLU A 688 21.56 -20.19 -2.21
N VAL A 689 21.20 -21.28 -1.52
CA VAL A 689 20.88 -21.27 -0.08
C VAL A 689 22.02 -21.90 0.72
N THR A 690 22.72 -21.12 1.53
CA THR A 690 23.81 -21.60 2.39
C THR A 690 23.38 -21.69 3.85
N TYR A 691 23.50 -22.87 4.43
CA TYR A 691 23.45 -23.11 5.87
C TYR A 691 24.87 -23.36 6.37
N LYS A 692 25.35 -22.56 7.33
CA LYS A 692 26.74 -22.65 7.83
C LYS A 692 26.83 -22.52 9.35
N LYS A 693 27.59 -23.39 10.04
CA LYS A 693 27.78 -23.29 11.50
C LYS A 693 26.43 -23.23 12.24
N ILE A 694 25.64 -24.30 12.09
CA ILE A 694 24.35 -24.44 12.77
C ILE A 694 24.47 -25.56 13.78
N SER A 695 24.30 -25.25 15.06
CA SER A 695 24.71 -26.11 16.18
C SER A 695 23.67 -26.18 17.31
N GLY A 696 23.56 -27.33 17.98
CA GLY A 696 22.75 -27.51 19.20
C GLY A 696 21.61 -28.53 19.11
N THR A 697 20.61 -28.41 19.99
CA THR A 697 19.64 -29.48 20.25
C THR A 697 18.35 -29.41 19.43
N TYR A 698 17.82 -30.56 19.03
CA TYR A 698 16.54 -30.70 18.32
C TYR A 698 15.61 -31.78 18.89
N ARG A 699 14.29 -31.60 18.75
CA ARG A 699 13.28 -32.54 19.30
C ARG A 699 12.73 -33.57 18.31
N PHE A 700 12.61 -33.26 17.01
CA PHE A 700 11.91 -34.14 16.06
C PHE A 700 12.78 -34.62 14.88
N ARG A 701 13.42 -33.70 14.15
CA ARG A 701 14.28 -34.00 12.99
C ARG A 701 15.38 -32.92 12.88
N PRO A 702 16.65 -33.22 12.56
CA PRO A 702 17.69 -32.18 12.47
C PRO A 702 17.48 -31.24 11.27
N MET A 703 16.99 -31.78 10.14
CA MET A 703 16.82 -31.06 8.89
C MET A 703 15.69 -31.66 8.04
N ASN A 704 14.89 -30.81 7.41
CA ASN A 704 13.84 -31.22 6.47
C ASN A 704 13.86 -30.33 5.21
N LEU A 705 14.46 -30.81 4.13
CA LEU A 705 14.47 -30.14 2.82
C LEU A 705 13.48 -30.85 1.88
N ALA A 706 12.24 -30.37 1.85
CA ALA A 706 11.17 -30.87 0.98
C ALA A 706 10.99 -29.92 -0.22
N CYS A 707 11.78 -30.14 -1.26
CA CYS A 707 11.76 -29.33 -2.48
C CYS A 707 10.89 -29.97 -3.57
N SER A 708 10.41 -29.18 -4.53
CA SER A 708 9.39 -29.62 -5.49
C SER A 708 9.96 -30.40 -6.68
N ASP A 709 9.20 -31.36 -7.19
CA ASP A 709 9.60 -32.23 -8.31
C ASP A 709 9.73 -31.50 -9.66
N GLY A 710 8.88 -30.51 -9.90
CA GLY A 710 8.97 -29.65 -11.09
C GLY A 710 9.89 -28.43 -10.91
N MET A 711 10.13 -28.01 -9.66
CA MET A 711 10.97 -26.86 -9.32
C MET A 711 11.96 -27.17 -8.17
N PRO A 712 12.97 -28.04 -8.39
CA PRO A 712 13.93 -28.47 -7.36
C PRO A 712 14.74 -27.33 -6.73
N CYS A 713 15.18 -27.50 -5.48
CA CYS A 713 16.12 -26.60 -4.85
C CYS A 713 17.54 -26.82 -5.39
N THR A 714 18.25 -25.75 -5.71
CA THR A 714 19.56 -25.82 -6.39
C THR A 714 20.61 -24.94 -5.73
N GLY A 715 21.88 -25.37 -5.74
CA GLY A 715 22.95 -24.64 -5.06
C GLY A 715 22.74 -24.55 -3.54
N VAL A 716 22.11 -25.57 -2.94
CA VAL A 716 22.01 -25.69 -1.48
C VAL A 716 23.37 -26.10 -0.93
N ALA A 717 23.90 -25.35 0.04
CA ALA A 717 25.19 -25.62 0.67
C ALA A 717 25.01 -25.90 2.18
N LEU A 718 25.48 -27.06 2.64
CA LEU A 718 25.52 -27.42 4.06
C LEU A 718 26.97 -27.41 4.56
N ARG A 719 27.31 -26.53 5.50
CA ARG A 719 28.70 -26.38 5.97
C ARG A 719 28.79 -26.32 7.49
N ASP A 720 29.60 -27.18 8.10
CA ASP A 720 29.82 -27.19 9.57
C ASP A 720 28.48 -27.26 10.37
N ILE A 721 27.72 -28.34 10.25
CA ILE A 721 26.41 -28.51 10.90
C ILE A 721 26.53 -29.57 12.02
N GLU A 722 26.16 -29.21 13.25
CA GLU A 722 26.38 -30.05 14.45
C GLU A 722 25.13 -30.08 15.35
N LEU A 723 24.20 -30.98 15.00
CA LEU A 723 22.90 -31.10 15.64
C LEU A 723 22.81 -32.40 16.46
N SER A 724 22.28 -32.32 17.68
CA SER A 724 22.07 -33.46 18.59
C SER A 724 20.62 -33.53 19.08
N PRO A 725 20.11 -34.71 19.46
CA PRO A 725 18.79 -34.82 20.09
C PRO A 725 18.74 -34.08 21.43
N ALA A 726 17.64 -33.39 21.69
CA ALA A 726 17.35 -32.74 22.98
C ALA A 726 17.07 -33.76 24.10
N ASN A 727 16.75 -35.01 23.74
CA ASN A 727 16.55 -36.11 24.67
C ASN A 727 17.01 -37.42 24.00
N GLU A 728 18.05 -38.05 24.55
CA GLU A 728 18.66 -39.28 24.01
C GLU A 728 17.72 -40.50 24.04
N THR A 729 16.65 -40.45 24.85
CA THR A 729 15.68 -41.57 24.97
C THR A 729 14.61 -41.60 23.87
N GLN A 730 14.47 -40.52 23.08
CA GLN A 730 13.61 -40.52 21.89
C GLN A 730 14.44 -40.84 20.64
N VAL A 731 14.05 -41.89 19.90
CA VAL A 731 14.62 -42.19 18.57
C VAL A 731 14.24 -41.04 17.62
N PRO A 732 15.18 -40.16 17.24
CA PRO A 732 14.87 -38.98 16.43
C PRO A 732 14.72 -39.38 14.96
N ARG A 733 13.99 -38.60 14.17
CA ARG A 733 13.97 -38.83 12.72
C ARG A 733 15.30 -38.36 12.12
N GLU A 734 15.86 -39.16 11.23
CA GLU A 734 17.00 -38.79 10.40
C GLU A 734 16.72 -37.52 9.58
N ALA A 735 17.75 -36.85 9.05
CA ALA A 735 17.55 -35.74 8.12
C ALA A 735 16.74 -36.17 6.87
N PHE A 736 16.06 -35.21 6.24
CA PHE A 736 15.30 -35.45 5.02
C PHE A 736 15.76 -34.52 3.89
N CYS A 737 16.01 -35.11 2.73
CA CYS A 737 16.25 -34.40 1.46
C CYS A 737 15.34 -34.99 0.39
N TRP A 738 14.52 -34.14 -0.24
CA TRP A 738 13.81 -34.42 -1.48
C TRP A 738 14.09 -33.28 -2.46
N GLN A 739 14.41 -33.62 -3.71
CA GLN A 739 14.71 -32.69 -4.81
C GLN A 739 15.64 -31.51 -4.44
N SER A 740 16.64 -31.77 -3.59
CA SER A 740 17.58 -30.76 -3.08
C SER A 740 19.00 -31.05 -3.56
N TYR A 741 19.54 -30.12 -4.34
CA TYR A 741 20.78 -30.29 -5.10
C TYR A 741 21.83 -29.24 -4.73
N GLY A 742 23.07 -29.68 -4.54
CA GLY A 742 24.18 -28.79 -4.20
C GLY A 742 25.39 -29.53 -3.63
N GLU A 743 25.89 -29.07 -2.48
CA GLU A 743 27.13 -29.56 -1.86
C GLU A 743 27.07 -29.55 -0.32
N SER A 744 27.84 -30.44 0.30
CA SER A 744 28.05 -30.45 1.75
C SER A 744 29.55 -30.51 2.07
N GLN A 745 30.01 -29.76 3.07
CA GLN A 745 31.43 -29.57 3.39
C GLN A 745 31.66 -29.43 4.91
N GLY A 746 32.82 -29.85 5.41
CA GLY A 746 33.17 -29.75 6.83
C GLY A 746 32.45 -30.79 7.68
N LEU A 747 32.24 -30.50 8.97
CA LEU A 747 31.57 -31.39 9.89
C LEU A 747 30.06 -31.45 9.60
N LEU A 748 29.47 -32.66 9.63
CA LEU A 748 28.04 -32.89 9.48
C LEU A 748 27.60 -33.95 10.51
N HIS A 749 26.95 -33.52 11.58
CA HIS A 749 26.37 -34.38 12.60
C HIS A 749 24.87 -34.10 12.77
N PRO A 750 23.97 -35.11 12.71
CA PRO A 750 24.25 -36.51 12.40
C PRO A 750 24.58 -36.74 10.92
N LEU A 751 25.18 -37.89 10.59
CA LEU A 751 25.64 -38.23 9.23
C LEU A 751 24.54 -38.18 8.15
N SER A 752 23.26 -38.38 8.52
CA SER A 752 22.13 -38.30 7.58
C SER A 752 21.96 -36.92 6.93
N LEU A 753 22.57 -35.85 7.48
CA LEU A 753 22.66 -34.53 6.84
C LEU A 753 23.37 -34.55 5.47
N GLY A 754 24.15 -35.59 5.16
CA GLY A 754 24.82 -35.78 3.87
C GLY A 754 23.91 -36.10 2.68
N CYS A 755 22.61 -35.82 2.75
CA CYS A 755 21.59 -36.28 1.79
C CYS A 755 21.40 -35.42 0.51
N LEU A 756 22.22 -34.39 0.29
CA LEU A 756 22.11 -33.53 -0.90
C LEU A 756 22.57 -34.24 -2.18
N GLN A 757 21.83 -34.02 -3.27
CA GLN A 757 22.13 -34.60 -4.59
C GLN A 757 23.09 -33.71 -5.40
N ARG A 758 23.85 -34.32 -6.33
CA ARG A 758 24.75 -33.56 -7.23
C ARG A 758 23.97 -32.98 -8.42
N PRO A 759 24.04 -31.66 -8.71
CA PRO A 759 23.27 -31.05 -9.79
C PRO A 759 23.78 -31.45 -11.19
N THR A 760 22.86 -31.81 -12.08
CA THR A 760 23.20 -32.17 -13.48
C THR A 760 23.48 -30.93 -14.34
N ARG A 761 24.07 -31.13 -15.54
CA ARG A 761 24.29 -30.02 -16.49
C ARG A 761 22.99 -29.37 -16.99
N LEU A 762 21.92 -30.15 -17.15
CA LEU A 762 20.63 -29.68 -17.67
C LEU A 762 19.91 -28.78 -16.66
N MET A 763 19.91 -29.15 -15.38
CA MET A 763 19.25 -28.35 -14.33
C MET A 763 19.87 -26.95 -14.21
N LYS A 764 21.19 -26.84 -14.37
CA LYS A 764 21.91 -25.55 -14.38
C LYS A 764 21.51 -24.64 -15.55
N ALA A 765 20.91 -25.17 -16.61
CA ALA A 765 20.38 -24.37 -17.73
C ALA A 765 18.96 -23.85 -17.43
N GLN A 766 18.03 -24.72 -16.98
CA GLN A 766 16.66 -24.32 -16.63
C GLN A 766 16.61 -23.24 -15.54
N MET A 767 17.53 -23.27 -14.57
CA MET A 767 17.66 -22.23 -13.54
C MET A 767 17.75 -20.81 -14.13
N LYS A 768 18.38 -20.65 -15.30
CA LYS A 768 18.67 -19.31 -15.85
C LYS A 768 17.40 -18.60 -16.32
N SER A 769 16.48 -19.30 -16.98
CA SER A 769 15.23 -18.72 -17.50
C SER A 769 14.20 -18.38 -16.41
N HIS A 770 14.26 -19.01 -15.24
CA HIS A 770 13.30 -18.73 -14.15
C HIS A 770 13.72 -17.55 -13.26
N ASN A 771 15.00 -17.21 -13.19
CA ASN A 771 15.47 -16.04 -12.45
C ASN A 771 14.91 -14.74 -13.04
N ASP A 772 14.80 -14.66 -14.37
CA ASP A 772 14.33 -13.49 -15.10
C ASP A 772 12.89 -13.07 -14.72
N THR A 773 12.06 -14.01 -14.23
CA THR A 773 10.68 -13.76 -13.73
C THR A 773 10.59 -12.72 -12.59
N CYS A 774 11.72 -12.38 -11.95
CA CYS A 774 11.81 -11.39 -10.87
C CYS A 774 12.60 -10.13 -11.29
N TYR A 775 12.80 -9.90 -12.59
CA TYR A 775 13.58 -8.80 -13.16
C TYR A 775 12.80 -7.92 -14.17
N TYR A 776 11.49 -8.16 -14.35
CA TYR A 776 10.58 -7.35 -15.16
C TYR A 776 9.59 -6.57 -14.27
#